data_AF-A0A7Y5NNS5-F1
#
_entry.id   AF-A0A7Y5NNS5-F1
#
_cell.length_a   1.000
_cell.length_b   1.000
_cell.length_c   1.000
_cell.angle_alpha   90.00
_cell.angle_beta   90.00
_cell.angle_gamma   90.00
#
_symmetry.space_group_name_H-M   'P 1'
#
loop_
_entity.id
_entity.type
_entity.pdbx_description
1 polymer ?
#
loop_
_entity_poly.entity_id
_entity_poly.type
_entity_poly.pdbx_seq_one_letter_code
_entity_poly.pdbx_strand_id
1 'polypeptide(L)'
;MRAISFLRLASVALVVSACAAGEDDATGAGGTGNDGPSSGGQGGTVGPVGGSTDGGSAQGGSGGTGGTAMGGEGGMGGALSGQVELCILNEGEAFDPCQQPEELDFGTVSSGTEEVRLFRLDNETDGEILYKSVGIADNQFEIQAVRFEEDPGSPGDFLRVEEELPFARLSGQSLWFEVKYSAVGSAGPLTDEDIIVKMNFNDQPIADLPVPVVGEESGCSPGTGACDADPTNGCETNTDTSNEHCGGCNAPCAPDGGEGICVDGQCTLGTCDPFMDNCDFMDDNGCEVNLLNDPVHCGDCGNDCNKANTSSFCNGGNCNVIGCTNNYGDCNLLASDGCETNLANTMAHCGGCNLNCDLPNASESCIPSQVTGLGVCTLGNCNAPFENCNLNPADGCEINTDTDLQNCGNCFSVCNYDHASEACVGGGCIMGMCDQGYDNCNSFTADGCESELASDPEHCGTCATDCDNVFPNSQNSCSSSTCQFNGCLPNFWNLDGNLANGCEYSCTAQGGADVPDSGFVDSNCDGIDGDASNAIFVSTDGNDVNPGTRTQPMLTILAAIGKANTDGKSAVYVSNGTYVGRVTLTSGISIYGGFSKANNWARSNAYESTIRSTAVANGRMTALEGTNILQATTVDRMTIETTSTGSAGISNYAVYCNNCDVLTLSNNVIDAGNAGAGTLGGNGSTGSSGNVGANGTQGNNDGNPPGTGGNGGTSSCSRTGGKGGDGGAEGNNSGQTGGTGVGGTLGGNGGGPGDPGGDGGVGGLGNNGGLGGGASGGNGGSTATGFWVTNTGNTGNTGGHGNGGGGGGGGGAQHCFACNDGAGNGGGGGGAGGCGGTGGFGGTGGGGSFGLFVVNSNGLVLLANSISSGNGGAGGGGGTGAGGGTGGNGGAGNTSESDEIGVGGNGGKGGNGGQGGGGGGGAGGPSWAVYRVNSASVSTAGNSLTNGAPGNGGSGGSPNGQTGSTGTSGGTF
;
A
#
# COMPACT_ATOMS: atom_id res chain seq x y z
N MET A 1 -9.11 21.93 -43.89
CA MET A 1 -9.54 22.99 -44.86
C MET A 1 -9.88 24.22 -44.05
N ARG A 2 -9.32 25.38 -44.44
CA ARG A 2 -9.47 26.70 -43.79
C ARG A 2 -8.90 26.79 -42.37
N ALA A 3 -8.41 27.99 -42.06
CA ALA A 3 -7.53 28.32 -40.94
C ALA A 3 -8.17 29.37 -40.02
N ILE A 4 -7.36 29.89 -39.09
CA ILE A 4 -7.50 31.10 -38.26
C ILE A 4 -7.97 30.82 -36.82
N SER A 5 -7.02 31.01 -35.90
CA SER A 5 -7.22 31.51 -34.53
C SER A 5 -6.34 32.75 -34.37
N PHE A 6 -6.77 33.73 -33.57
CA PHE A 6 -6.09 35.02 -33.39
C PHE A 6 -6.09 35.42 -31.89
N LEU A 7 -4.89 35.71 -31.38
CA LEU A 7 -4.55 36.70 -30.31
C LEU A 7 -5.04 36.59 -28.84
N ARG A 8 -4.02 36.61 -27.94
CA ARG A 8 -3.91 37.30 -26.61
C ARG A 8 -4.83 36.79 -25.48
N LEU A 9 -4.48 36.85 -24.17
CA LEU A 9 -3.65 37.76 -23.36
C LEU A 9 -2.69 36.95 -22.43
N ALA A 10 -1.43 37.34 -22.20
CA ALA A 10 -0.90 38.35 -21.26
C ALA A 10 -0.56 37.81 -19.85
N SER A 11 0.73 37.85 -19.51
CA SER A 11 1.29 37.69 -18.15
C SER A 11 2.06 38.97 -17.81
N VAL A 12 1.96 39.46 -16.58
CA VAL A 12 2.79 40.56 -16.07
C VAL A 12 3.57 40.06 -14.87
N ALA A 13 4.89 40.27 -14.89
CA ALA A 13 5.79 39.91 -13.81
C ALA A 13 6.07 41.11 -12.88
N LEU A 14 6.10 40.81 -11.58
CA LEU A 14 7.16 41.12 -10.60
C LEU A 14 8.15 42.28 -10.87
N VAL A 15 8.44 43.12 -9.85
CA VAL A 15 9.81 43.37 -9.25
C VAL A 15 9.92 44.68 -8.42
N VAL A 16 10.16 44.51 -7.11
CA VAL A 16 11.09 45.18 -6.14
C VAL A 16 11.48 46.69 -6.22
N SER A 17 11.51 47.35 -5.03
CA SER A 17 12.36 48.49 -4.55
C SER A 17 11.57 49.73 -4.05
N ALA A 18 11.99 50.55 -3.07
CA ALA A 18 13.01 50.46 -2.00
C ALA A 18 12.89 51.64 -0.97
N CYS A 19 13.62 51.54 0.16
CA CYS A 19 14.31 52.64 0.89
C CYS A 19 13.64 53.48 2.03
N ALA A 20 14.48 53.73 3.06
CA ALA A 20 14.61 54.91 3.96
C ALA A 20 13.69 55.18 5.19
N ALA A 21 14.35 55.07 6.37
CA ALA A 21 14.46 56.05 7.47
C ALA A 21 13.25 56.51 8.32
N GLY A 22 13.46 56.53 9.65
CA GLY A 22 12.61 57.21 10.65
C GLY A 22 13.10 56.94 12.08
N GLU A 23 13.52 57.98 12.80
CA GLU A 23 13.94 57.90 14.21
C GLU A 23 12.73 58.02 15.16
N ASP A 24 12.74 57.36 16.33
CA ASP A 24 12.57 58.10 17.60
C ASP A 24 12.86 57.30 18.89
N ASP A 25 13.58 58.01 19.75
CA ASP A 25 14.08 57.91 21.13
C ASP A 25 13.49 56.96 22.24
N ALA A 26 14.33 56.86 23.29
CA ALA A 26 13.98 56.83 24.73
C ALA A 26 13.66 55.51 25.52
N THR A 27 14.70 55.05 26.25
CA THR A 27 14.69 54.49 27.64
C THR A 27 14.15 53.07 27.90
N GLY A 28 14.61 52.30 28.90
CA GLY A 28 15.72 52.46 29.86
C GLY A 28 15.62 51.49 31.06
N ALA A 29 16.77 51.03 31.60
CA ALA A 29 16.95 50.08 32.74
C ALA A 29 16.48 48.60 32.51
N GLY A 30 17.04 47.57 33.16
CA GLY A 30 18.22 47.48 34.05
C GLY A 30 18.16 46.27 35.02
N GLY A 31 19.29 45.55 35.20
CA GLY A 31 19.48 44.47 36.21
C GLY A 31 19.74 43.09 35.59
N THR A 32 20.93 42.47 35.57
CA THR A 32 21.89 42.01 36.63
C THR A 32 21.45 40.78 37.46
N GLY A 33 22.21 39.66 37.42
CA GLY A 33 22.20 38.66 38.52
C GLY A 33 22.64 37.20 38.27
N ASN A 34 23.95 36.94 38.30
CA ASN A 34 24.66 35.76 38.86
C ASN A 34 24.39 34.28 38.42
N ASP A 35 25.44 33.66 37.87
CA ASP A 35 26.25 32.50 38.37
C ASP A 35 25.63 31.32 39.19
N GLY A 36 26.12 30.09 38.91
CA GLY A 36 25.76 28.79 39.53
C GLY A 36 26.39 28.48 40.91
N PRO A 37 26.88 27.24 41.24
CA PRO A 37 27.07 26.02 40.44
C PRO A 37 26.73 24.67 41.17
N SER A 38 27.43 23.59 40.82
CA SER A 38 27.27 22.15 41.13
C SER A 38 27.40 21.63 42.58
N SER A 39 26.74 20.49 42.88
CA SER A 39 27.21 19.33 43.71
C SER A 39 26.20 18.16 43.57
N GLY A 40 26.45 16.87 43.84
CA GLY A 40 27.64 16.13 44.33
C GLY A 40 27.26 15.12 45.45
N GLY A 41 27.37 13.80 45.22
CA GLY A 41 27.10 12.80 46.29
C GLY A 41 27.29 11.32 45.89
N GLN A 42 28.11 10.57 46.65
CA GLN A 42 28.44 9.14 46.45
C GLN A 42 28.24 8.30 47.73
N GLY A 43 28.01 6.98 47.55
CA GLY A 43 28.31 5.90 48.51
C GLY A 43 27.30 5.63 49.65
N GLY A 44 27.13 4.41 50.20
CA GLY A 44 27.64 3.07 49.81
C GLY A 44 27.92 2.15 51.03
N THR A 45 27.44 0.88 51.03
CA THR A 45 27.86 -0.29 51.87
C THR A 45 27.11 -1.56 51.38
N VAL A 46 27.67 -2.69 50.89
CA VAL A 46 28.59 -3.74 51.44
C VAL A 46 27.90 -5.02 51.99
N GLY A 47 27.60 -5.98 51.08
CA GLY A 47 27.69 -7.47 51.19
C GLY A 47 26.91 -8.30 52.25
N PRO A 48 27.05 -9.66 52.28
CA PRO A 48 27.61 -10.56 51.24
C PRO A 48 27.01 -12.02 51.14
N VAL A 49 27.53 -12.81 50.16
CA VAL A 49 27.64 -14.30 50.05
C VAL A 49 26.51 -15.19 49.44
N GLY A 50 26.88 -15.89 48.36
CA GLY A 50 26.40 -17.24 47.96
C GLY A 50 25.70 -17.31 46.58
N GLY A 51 26.08 -18.13 45.59
CA GLY A 51 27.24 -19.03 45.41
C GLY A 51 26.89 -20.25 44.52
N SER A 52 27.81 -20.69 43.63
CA SER A 52 27.73 -21.91 42.77
C SER A 52 26.76 -21.80 41.55
N THR A 53 27.07 -22.25 40.32
CA THR A 53 28.30 -22.82 39.70
C THR A 53 28.20 -22.76 38.17
N ASP A 54 29.33 -22.56 37.48
CA ASP A 54 29.47 -22.73 36.02
C ASP A 54 29.59 -24.21 35.58
N GLY A 55 29.39 -24.45 34.28
CA GLY A 55 29.90 -25.65 33.56
C GLY A 55 28.81 -26.45 32.82
N GLY A 56 28.89 -26.67 31.51
CA GLY A 56 29.91 -26.20 30.57
C GLY A 56 29.56 -26.52 29.11
N SER A 57 30.37 -26.00 28.19
CA SER A 57 30.22 -26.13 26.73
C SER A 57 30.62 -27.50 26.18
N ALA A 58 30.02 -27.90 25.06
CA ALA A 58 30.69 -28.72 24.04
C ALA A 58 30.26 -28.27 22.65
N GLN A 59 31.17 -27.62 21.91
CA GLN A 59 31.02 -27.32 20.49
C GLN A 59 31.58 -28.46 19.63
N GLY A 60 30.98 -28.62 18.46
CA GLY A 60 31.64 -28.89 17.17
C GLY A 60 30.71 -28.31 16.11
N GLY A 61 31.10 -27.40 15.21
CA GLY A 61 32.41 -27.22 14.57
C GLY A 61 32.46 -28.11 13.32
N SER A 62 32.73 -27.63 12.10
CA SER A 62 33.13 -26.30 11.63
C SER A 62 33.03 -26.24 10.09
N GLY A 63 32.61 -25.12 9.49
CA GLY A 63 33.51 -24.26 8.68
C GLY A 63 33.10 -24.26 7.19
N GLY A 64 33.36 -23.23 6.36
CA GLY A 64 34.03 -21.92 6.57
C GLY A 64 33.13 -20.75 6.11
N THR A 65 33.29 -19.48 6.53
CA THR A 65 34.40 -18.50 6.37
C THR A 65 34.62 -18.06 4.90
N GLY A 66 34.67 -16.76 4.53
CA GLY A 66 34.46 -15.48 5.25
C GLY A 66 33.43 -14.59 4.51
N GLY A 67 32.94 -13.45 5.02
CA GLY A 67 33.67 -12.25 5.48
C GLY A 67 33.89 -11.31 4.28
N THR A 68 33.68 -9.98 4.27
CA THR A 68 33.41 -8.93 5.29
C THR A 68 32.97 -7.64 4.57
N ALA A 69 32.28 -6.63 5.12
CA ALA A 69 31.49 -6.43 6.36
C ALA A 69 30.89 -4.98 6.34
N MET A 70 29.98 -4.64 7.28
CA MET A 70 29.29 -3.32 7.43
C MET A 70 28.19 -3.09 6.35
N GLY A 71 27.04 -2.46 6.59
CA GLY A 71 26.52 -1.79 7.79
C GLY A 71 25.92 -0.42 7.41
N GLY A 72 24.64 -0.16 7.68
CA GLY A 72 23.95 1.09 7.32
C GLY A 72 22.47 0.88 7.01
N GLU A 73 21.64 1.89 7.25
CA GLU A 73 20.17 1.81 7.17
C GLU A 73 19.60 2.72 6.09
N GLY A 74 18.43 2.36 5.55
CA GLY A 74 17.40 3.32 5.12
C GLY A 74 17.40 3.79 3.66
N GLY A 75 16.25 3.61 2.99
CA GLY A 75 15.95 4.18 1.68
C GLY A 75 14.82 3.40 0.98
N MET A 76 13.70 4.05 0.67
CA MET A 76 12.60 3.44 -0.07
C MET A 76 12.72 3.78 -1.56
N GLY A 77 12.52 2.82 -2.47
CA GLY A 77 12.54 3.05 -3.91
C GLY A 77 12.08 1.82 -4.70
N GLY A 78 11.37 2.04 -5.81
CA GLY A 78 10.62 1.04 -6.55
C GLY A 78 11.36 -0.20 -7.08
N ALA A 79 10.55 -1.22 -7.37
CA ALA A 79 10.74 -2.60 -7.84
C ALA A 79 11.95 -3.04 -8.71
N LEU A 80 12.93 -2.20 -9.07
CA LEU A 80 14.09 -2.58 -9.91
C LEU A 80 15.45 -2.01 -9.49
N SER A 81 15.54 -1.32 -8.35
CA SER A 81 16.83 -0.85 -7.83
C SER A 81 17.79 -2.04 -7.63
N GLY A 82 18.86 -2.08 -8.44
CA GLY A 82 19.89 -3.13 -8.43
C GLY A 82 19.73 -4.28 -9.45
N GLN A 83 19.01 -4.09 -10.57
CA GLN A 83 19.01 -5.08 -11.69
C GLN A 83 19.07 -4.50 -13.12
N VAL A 84 18.75 -3.22 -13.31
CA VAL A 84 19.19 -2.45 -14.49
C VAL A 84 19.95 -1.26 -13.93
N GLU A 85 21.24 -1.18 -14.20
CA GLU A 85 22.13 -0.15 -13.63
C GLU A 85 22.21 1.05 -14.58
N LEU A 86 21.99 2.26 -14.04
CA LEU A 86 22.18 3.53 -14.74
C LEU A 86 23.63 3.97 -14.56
N CYS A 87 24.32 4.18 -15.67
CA CYS A 87 25.72 4.58 -15.69
C CYS A 87 25.86 5.88 -16.50
N ILE A 88 25.92 7.02 -15.81
CA ILE A 88 26.21 8.31 -16.44
C ILE A 88 27.69 8.37 -16.84
N LEU A 89 27.97 8.77 -18.07
CA LEU A 89 29.33 8.91 -18.61
C LEU A 89 29.67 10.37 -18.92
N ASN A 90 28.66 11.24 -19.15
CA ASN A 90 28.82 12.64 -19.53
C ASN A 90 29.67 12.79 -20.79
N GLU A 91 30.81 13.49 -20.72
CA GLU A 91 31.80 13.62 -21.81
C GLU A 91 32.73 12.39 -21.95
N GLY A 92 32.53 11.35 -21.14
CA GLY A 92 33.33 10.12 -21.12
C GLY A 92 33.05 9.15 -22.27
N GLU A 93 33.97 8.21 -22.46
CA GLU A 93 33.90 7.17 -23.49
C GLU A 93 32.95 6.04 -23.09
N ALA A 94 32.48 5.26 -24.07
CA ALA A 94 31.44 4.23 -23.90
C ALA A 94 31.69 3.19 -22.76
N PHE A 95 32.95 2.93 -22.43
CA PHE A 95 33.35 1.94 -21.42
C PHE A 95 34.07 2.56 -20.21
N ASP A 96 33.99 3.88 -20.03
CA ASP A 96 34.47 4.56 -18.84
C ASP A 96 33.65 4.15 -17.60
N PRO A 97 34.21 4.33 -16.38
CA PRO A 97 33.48 4.12 -15.13
C PRO A 97 32.39 5.18 -14.96
N CYS A 98 31.27 4.77 -14.37
CA CYS A 98 30.12 5.63 -14.13
C CYS A 98 30.48 6.83 -13.23
N GLN A 99 30.05 8.02 -13.64
CA GLN A 99 30.22 9.26 -12.89
C GLN A 99 29.17 9.39 -11.77
N GLN A 100 29.47 10.24 -10.79
CA GLN A 100 28.65 10.49 -9.61
C GLN A 100 28.68 11.99 -9.30
N PRO A 101 27.53 12.67 -9.09
CA PRO A 101 26.17 12.12 -9.04
C PRO A 101 25.69 11.55 -10.38
N GLU A 102 24.62 10.75 -10.34
CA GLU A 102 23.96 10.17 -11.53
C GLU A 102 23.07 11.22 -12.24
N GLU A 103 23.69 12.37 -12.55
CA GLU A 103 23.08 13.52 -13.23
C GLU A 103 23.81 13.76 -14.56
N LEU A 104 23.05 13.88 -15.65
CA LEU A 104 23.58 14.13 -16.98
C LEU A 104 23.92 15.62 -17.12
N ASP A 105 25.18 15.97 -16.87
CA ASP A 105 25.64 17.34 -16.70
C ASP A 105 26.22 17.92 -18.00
N PHE A 106 25.53 18.90 -18.55
CA PHE A 106 25.93 19.67 -19.73
C PHE A 106 26.78 20.90 -19.39
N GLY A 107 26.90 21.27 -18.12
CA GLY A 107 27.61 22.47 -17.68
C GLY A 107 27.03 23.75 -18.29
N THR A 108 27.90 24.71 -18.61
CA THR A 108 27.53 25.94 -19.33
C THR A 108 27.68 25.73 -20.84
N VAL A 109 26.58 25.56 -21.56
CA VAL A 109 26.57 25.43 -23.03
C VAL A 109 26.60 26.82 -23.68
N SER A 110 27.46 27.00 -24.68
CA SER A 110 27.54 28.25 -25.44
C SER A 110 26.45 28.31 -26.52
N SER A 111 25.81 29.46 -26.71
CA SER A 111 24.84 29.64 -27.79
C SER A 111 25.42 29.26 -29.17
N GLY A 112 24.61 28.61 -30.01
CA GLY A 112 25.02 28.14 -31.33
C GLY A 112 26.00 26.97 -31.32
N THR A 113 26.18 26.30 -30.17
CA THR A 113 26.95 25.06 -30.06
C THR A 113 26.03 23.87 -29.75
N GLU A 114 26.46 22.68 -30.18
CA GLU A 114 25.85 21.42 -29.80
C GLU A 114 26.77 20.70 -28.83
N GLU A 115 26.24 20.28 -27.68
CA GLU A 115 26.95 19.49 -26.68
C GLU A 115 26.34 18.10 -26.61
N VAL A 116 27.19 17.07 -26.52
CA VAL A 116 26.75 15.66 -26.44
C VAL A 116 27.17 15.09 -25.08
N ARG A 117 26.25 14.39 -24.42
CA ARG A 117 26.49 13.64 -23.19
C ARG A 117 26.02 12.21 -23.37
N LEU A 118 26.74 11.27 -22.75
CA LEU A 118 26.50 9.84 -22.88
C LEU A 118 26.00 9.26 -21.55
N PHE A 119 25.00 8.39 -21.62
CA PHE A 119 24.70 7.45 -20.53
C PHE A 119 24.52 6.03 -21.06
N ARG A 120 24.73 5.05 -20.18
CA ARG A 120 24.63 3.62 -20.46
C ARG A 120 23.65 2.98 -19.48
N LEU A 121 22.84 2.06 -19.98
CA LEU A 121 21.99 1.18 -19.17
C LEU A 121 22.51 -0.25 -19.28
N ASP A 122 22.96 -0.80 -18.16
CA ASP A 122 23.51 -2.15 -18.07
C ASP A 122 22.42 -3.14 -17.62
N ASN A 123 22.08 -4.13 -18.46
CA ASN A 123 21.10 -5.15 -18.11
C ASN A 123 21.75 -6.23 -17.22
N GLU A 124 21.64 -6.07 -15.90
CA GLU A 124 22.06 -7.07 -14.91
C GLU A 124 20.95 -8.08 -14.52
N THR A 125 19.76 -8.00 -15.14
CA THR A 125 18.67 -8.96 -14.91
C THR A 125 19.04 -10.37 -15.42
N ASP A 126 18.26 -11.40 -15.03
CA ASP A 126 18.39 -12.76 -15.54
C ASP A 126 17.64 -13.02 -16.87
N GLY A 127 17.16 -11.96 -17.53
CA GLY A 127 16.31 -12.05 -18.73
C GLY A 127 16.57 -10.98 -19.78
N GLU A 128 15.59 -10.79 -20.67
CA GLU A 128 15.66 -9.80 -21.75
C GLU A 128 14.99 -8.48 -21.31
N ILE A 129 15.70 -7.37 -21.53
CA ILE A 129 15.15 -6.02 -21.44
C ILE A 129 14.90 -5.50 -22.86
N LEU A 130 13.64 -5.16 -23.14
CA LEU A 130 13.21 -4.49 -24.36
C LEU A 130 13.03 -3.00 -24.06
N TYR A 131 13.97 -2.18 -24.53
CA TYR A 131 13.88 -0.72 -24.50
C TYR A 131 12.88 -0.29 -25.57
N LYS A 132 11.86 0.50 -25.21
CA LYS A 132 10.71 0.77 -26.10
C LYS A 132 10.68 2.17 -26.66
N SER A 133 11.08 3.15 -25.86
CA SER A 133 11.18 4.55 -26.23
C SER A 133 12.02 5.28 -25.20
N VAL A 134 12.71 6.32 -25.63
CA VAL A 134 13.36 7.32 -24.78
C VAL A 134 12.90 8.70 -25.24
N GLY A 135 12.82 9.67 -24.33
CA GLY A 135 12.46 11.04 -24.69
C GLY A 135 12.44 12.00 -23.50
N ILE A 136 12.46 13.28 -23.85
CA ILE A 136 12.28 14.48 -23.02
C ILE A 136 11.34 15.41 -23.82
N ALA A 137 10.61 16.35 -23.20
CA ALA A 137 9.62 17.14 -23.93
C ALA A 137 10.23 18.40 -24.58
N ASP A 138 11.36 18.87 -24.06
CA ASP A 138 12.19 19.93 -24.65
C ASP A 138 12.78 19.50 -26.01
N ASN A 139 12.53 20.32 -27.04
CA ASN A 139 12.92 20.07 -28.42
C ASN A 139 14.36 20.51 -28.76
N GLN A 140 15.09 21.11 -27.81
CA GLN A 140 16.53 21.36 -27.93
C GLN A 140 17.36 20.08 -27.69
N PHE A 141 16.74 19.01 -27.17
CA PHE A 141 17.39 17.72 -26.95
C PHE A 141 17.06 16.70 -28.05
N GLU A 142 18.09 16.04 -28.58
CA GLU A 142 18.00 14.91 -29.49
C GLU A 142 18.64 13.68 -28.84
N ILE A 143 17.92 12.56 -28.75
CA ILE A 143 18.40 11.34 -28.07
C ILE A 143 18.50 10.19 -29.07
N GLN A 144 19.72 9.70 -29.29
CA GLN A 144 20.01 8.55 -30.14
C GLN A 144 20.43 7.35 -29.29
N ALA A 145 19.68 6.25 -29.39
CA ALA A 145 20.13 4.97 -28.83
C ALA A 145 21.26 4.40 -29.71
N VAL A 146 22.35 3.94 -29.09
CA VAL A 146 23.51 3.38 -29.78
C VAL A 146 24.04 2.15 -29.05
N ARG A 147 24.81 1.34 -29.77
CA ARG A 147 25.62 0.26 -29.19
C ARG A 147 27.01 0.24 -29.82
N PHE A 148 27.96 -0.30 -29.07
CA PHE A 148 29.35 -0.40 -29.49
C PHE A 148 29.71 -1.87 -29.80
N GLU A 149 30.28 -2.12 -30.98
CA GLU A 149 30.84 -3.41 -31.41
C GLU A 149 32.37 -3.34 -31.51
N GLU A 150 33.10 -4.42 -31.20
CA GLU A 150 34.55 -4.44 -31.43
C GLU A 150 34.87 -4.34 -32.93
N ASP A 151 35.76 -3.42 -33.33
CA ASP A 151 36.10 -3.20 -34.74
C ASP A 151 36.89 -4.42 -35.29
N PRO A 152 36.36 -5.17 -36.29
CA PRO A 152 37.09 -6.28 -36.90
C PRO A 152 38.35 -5.85 -37.66
N GLY A 153 38.55 -4.54 -37.92
CA GLY A 153 39.76 -3.94 -38.47
C GLY A 153 40.81 -3.55 -37.43
N SER A 154 40.40 -3.24 -36.19
CA SER A 154 41.25 -2.77 -35.09
C SER A 154 40.84 -3.43 -33.75
N PRO A 155 41.43 -4.58 -33.38
CA PRO A 155 41.12 -5.23 -32.11
C PRO A 155 41.45 -4.34 -30.90
N GLY A 156 40.42 -3.96 -30.14
CA GLY A 156 40.50 -3.00 -29.03
C GLY A 156 39.84 -1.65 -29.30
N ASP A 157 39.56 -1.30 -30.55
CA ASP A 157 38.73 -0.15 -30.91
C ASP A 157 37.25 -0.61 -31.04
N PHE A 158 36.29 0.31 -30.88
CA PHE A 158 34.86 0.01 -30.98
C PHE A 158 34.16 0.86 -32.04
N LEU A 159 33.34 0.21 -32.86
CA LEU A 159 32.43 0.83 -33.83
C LEU A 159 31.11 1.21 -33.15
N ARG A 160 30.76 2.50 -33.22
CA ARG A 160 29.42 3.01 -32.89
C ARG A 160 28.41 2.53 -33.94
N VAL A 161 27.32 1.92 -33.48
CA VAL A 161 26.18 1.49 -34.29
C VAL A 161 24.92 2.11 -33.72
N GLU A 162 24.18 2.87 -34.53
CA GLU A 162 22.88 3.43 -34.16
C GLU A 162 21.82 2.33 -34.08
N GLU A 163 20.96 2.41 -33.07
CA GLU A 163 19.85 1.48 -32.87
C GLU A 163 18.51 2.21 -32.81
N GLU A 164 17.53 1.63 -33.50
CA GLU A 164 16.16 2.13 -33.55
C GLU A 164 15.33 1.42 -32.48
N LEU A 165 14.68 2.19 -31.59
CA LEU A 165 13.78 1.62 -30.60
C LEU A 165 12.42 1.23 -31.24
N PRO A 166 11.81 0.09 -30.86
CA PRO A 166 12.16 -0.76 -29.72
C PRO A 166 13.31 -1.75 -30.01
N PHE A 167 14.27 -1.84 -29.09
CA PHE A 167 15.45 -2.72 -29.20
C PHE A 167 15.66 -3.56 -27.93
N ALA A 168 16.14 -4.80 -28.07
CA ALA A 168 16.27 -5.76 -26.98
C ALA A 168 17.73 -6.04 -26.61
N ARG A 169 18.01 -6.17 -25.30
CA ARG A 169 19.31 -6.58 -24.75
C ARG A 169 19.13 -7.74 -23.78
N LEU A 170 19.95 -8.77 -23.93
CA LEU A 170 19.99 -9.92 -23.03
C LEU A 170 20.75 -9.58 -21.74
N SER A 171 20.59 -10.43 -20.72
CA SER A 171 21.40 -10.41 -19.50
C SER A 171 22.90 -10.23 -19.80
N GLY A 172 23.54 -9.29 -19.11
CA GLY A 172 24.95 -8.93 -19.27
C GLY A 172 25.26 -8.07 -20.51
N GLN A 173 24.25 -7.44 -21.13
CA GLN A 173 24.42 -6.54 -22.28
C GLN A 173 23.92 -5.12 -21.99
N SER A 174 24.73 -4.13 -22.37
CA SER A 174 24.42 -2.71 -22.21
C SER A 174 23.77 -2.09 -23.45
N LEU A 175 22.97 -1.04 -23.28
CA LEU A 175 22.58 -0.10 -24.34
C LEU A 175 23.02 1.31 -23.95
N TRP A 176 23.44 2.11 -24.91
CA TRP A 176 23.90 3.48 -24.69
C TRP A 176 22.93 4.48 -25.32
N PHE A 177 22.94 5.70 -24.79
CA PHE A 177 22.10 6.79 -25.22
C PHE A 177 22.98 8.04 -25.32
N GLU A 178 23.19 8.49 -26.54
CA GLU A 178 23.79 9.79 -26.84
C GLU A 178 22.69 10.83 -26.77
N VAL A 179 22.83 11.76 -25.84
CA VAL A 179 21.93 12.90 -25.64
C VAL A 179 22.66 14.14 -26.12
N LYS A 180 22.17 14.72 -27.20
CA LYS A 180 22.68 15.98 -27.74
C LYS A 180 21.75 17.11 -27.34
N TYR A 181 22.32 18.21 -26.87
CA TYR A 181 21.61 19.47 -26.63
C TYR A 181 22.13 20.54 -27.61
N SER A 182 21.21 21.27 -28.24
CA SER A 182 21.51 22.33 -29.21
C SER A 182 21.07 23.70 -28.64
N ALA A 183 22.04 24.58 -28.35
CA ALA A 183 21.82 25.87 -27.71
C ALA A 183 21.34 26.97 -28.69
N VAL A 184 20.34 27.76 -28.31
CA VAL A 184 19.56 28.63 -29.24
C VAL A 184 19.72 30.14 -29.02
N GLY A 185 20.49 30.58 -28.04
CA GLY A 185 20.70 31.99 -27.69
C GLY A 185 19.97 32.45 -26.42
N SER A 186 19.29 31.54 -25.72
CA SER A 186 18.43 31.86 -24.56
C SER A 186 19.19 31.69 -23.25
N ALA A 187 19.78 32.77 -22.73
CA ALA A 187 20.50 32.72 -21.45
C ALA A 187 19.59 32.26 -20.28
N GLY A 188 19.95 31.16 -19.61
CA GLY A 188 19.17 30.59 -18.51
C GLY A 188 19.57 29.15 -18.15
N PRO A 189 19.02 28.56 -17.08
CA PRO A 189 19.19 27.14 -16.80
C PRO A 189 18.56 26.27 -17.90
N LEU A 190 19.07 25.06 -18.08
CA LEU A 190 18.38 24.03 -18.87
C LEU A 190 17.04 23.64 -18.22
N THR A 191 16.18 22.97 -18.99
CA THR A 191 14.87 22.47 -18.53
C THR A 191 14.97 21.63 -17.24
N ASP A 192 13.94 21.67 -16.40
CA ASP A 192 13.82 20.85 -15.18
C ASP A 192 13.18 19.47 -15.43
N GLU A 193 13.11 19.04 -16.70
CA GLU A 193 12.58 17.75 -17.13
C GLU A 193 13.62 16.61 -17.14
N ASP A 194 13.27 15.47 -16.56
CA ASP A 194 14.05 14.23 -16.67
C ASP A 194 13.87 13.56 -18.05
N ILE A 195 14.94 12.92 -18.55
CA ILE A 195 14.84 11.99 -19.69
C ILE A 195 14.17 10.70 -19.22
N ILE A 196 13.10 10.27 -19.90
CA ILE A 196 12.33 9.08 -19.51
C ILE A 196 12.61 7.90 -20.44
N VAL A 197 13.22 6.82 -19.90
CA VAL A 197 13.44 5.56 -20.62
C VAL A 197 12.34 4.55 -20.27
N LYS A 198 11.57 4.12 -21.26
CA LYS A 198 10.48 3.13 -21.11
C LYS A 198 10.95 1.74 -21.52
N MET A 199 10.74 0.74 -20.67
CA MET A 199 11.26 -0.62 -20.85
C MET A 199 10.22 -1.71 -20.54
N ASN A 200 10.41 -2.89 -21.12
CA ASN A 200 9.77 -4.14 -20.70
C ASN A 200 10.85 -5.15 -20.26
N PHE A 201 10.59 -5.94 -19.22
CA PHE A 201 11.38 -7.12 -18.83
C PHE A 201 10.60 -8.39 -19.19
N ASN A 202 11.18 -9.28 -20.00
CA ASN A 202 10.53 -10.51 -20.48
C ASN A 202 9.08 -10.26 -20.97
N ASP A 203 8.93 -9.32 -21.91
CA ASP A 203 7.66 -8.81 -22.47
C ASP A 203 6.70 -8.10 -21.49
N GLN A 204 6.98 -8.02 -20.18
CA GLN A 204 6.14 -7.28 -19.23
C GLN A 204 6.65 -5.85 -19.01
N PRO A 205 5.78 -4.82 -19.00
CA PRO A 205 6.21 -3.45 -18.73
C PRO A 205 6.79 -3.33 -17.31
N ILE A 206 7.90 -2.62 -17.19
CA ILE A 206 8.53 -2.27 -15.92
C ILE A 206 8.39 -0.76 -15.68
N ALA A 207 8.81 -0.30 -14.50
CA ALA A 207 8.78 1.12 -14.18
C ALA A 207 9.62 1.93 -15.18
N ASP A 208 9.11 3.11 -15.55
CA ASP A 208 9.88 4.09 -16.31
C ASP A 208 11.11 4.51 -15.51
N LEU A 209 12.26 4.62 -16.18
CA LEU A 209 13.52 5.06 -15.57
C LEU A 209 13.76 6.54 -15.92
N PRO A 210 13.69 7.47 -14.95
CA PRO A 210 14.12 8.85 -15.13
C PRO A 210 15.65 8.95 -15.10
N VAL A 211 16.18 9.84 -15.93
CA VAL A 211 17.59 10.24 -15.96
C VAL A 211 17.65 11.76 -15.86
N PRO A 212 18.08 12.32 -14.70
CA PRO A 212 18.13 13.76 -14.50
C PRO A 212 19.11 14.47 -15.44
N VAL A 213 18.74 15.67 -15.88
CA VAL A 213 19.57 16.55 -16.72
C VAL A 213 19.86 17.84 -15.96
N VAL A 214 21.10 18.33 -16.03
CA VAL A 214 21.51 19.59 -15.40
C VAL A 214 22.43 20.41 -16.33
N GLY A 215 22.38 21.74 -16.20
CA GLY A 215 23.22 22.69 -16.93
C GLY A 215 22.59 24.06 -17.10
N GLU A 216 23.24 24.94 -17.85
CA GLU A 216 22.79 26.29 -18.20
C GLU A 216 23.26 26.69 -19.61
N GLU A 217 22.52 27.55 -20.31
CA GLU A 217 22.92 28.17 -21.57
C GLU A 217 23.45 29.59 -21.34
N SER A 218 24.58 29.94 -21.97
CA SER A 218 25.24 31.25 -21.79
C SER A 218 24.53 32.43 -22.48
N GLY A 219 23.65 32.15 -23.45
CA GLY A 219 23.09 33.15 -24.37
C GLY A 219 24.12 33.81 -25.30
N CYS A 220 23.66 34.83 -26.03
CA CYS A 220 24.46 35.56 -27.01
C CYS A 220 25.51 36.51 -26.41
N SER A 221 26.59 36.73 -27.15
CA SER A 221 27.60 37.75 -26.79
C SER A 221 27.02 39.16 -26.93
N PRO A 222 27.43 40.14 -26.10
CA PRO A 222 27.04 41.54 -26.27
C PRO A 222 27.27 42.02 -27.70
N GLY A 223 26.28 42.69 -28.28
CA GLY A 223 26.29 43.12 -29.68
C GLY A 223 25.76 42.09 -30.70
N THR A 224 25.27 40.94 -30.23
CA THR A 224 24.61 39.92 -31.05
C THR A 224 23.31 39.43 -30.42
N GLY A 225 22.34 39.05 -31.24
CA GLY A 225 21.05 38.51 -30.81
C GLY A 225 20.56 37.39 -31.73
N ALA A 226 19.80 36.46 -31.15
CA ALA A 226 19.12 35.38 -31.88
C ALA A 226 17.71 35.83 -32.29
N CYS A 227 17.61 36.53 -33.42
CA CYS A 227 16.40 37.29 -33.79
C CYS A 227 15.43 36.53 -34.72
N ASP A 228 15.84 35.40 -35.31
CA ASP A 228 14.99 34.52 -36.12
C ASP A 228 14.52 33.22 -35.39
N ALA A 229 15.14 32.92 -34.23
CA ALA A 229 14.90 31.74 -33.40
C ALA A 229 15.18 30.39 -34.09
N ASP A 230 16.11 30.34 -35.05
CA ASP A 230 16.58 29.09 -35.65
C ASP A 230 17.75 28.48 -34.81
N PRO A 231 17.65 27.22 -34.35
CA PRO A 231 18.69 26.58 -33.55
C PRO A 231 20.02 26.35 -34.31
N THR A 232 20.03 26.49 -35.64
CA THR A 232 21.18 26.14 -36.49
C THR A 232 22.13 27.29 -36.80
N ASN A 233 21.78 28.53 -36.46
CA ASN A 233 22.54 29.74 -36.79
C ASN A 233 22.69 30.76 -35.63
N GLY A 234 22.20 30.42 -34.43
CA GLY A 234 21.92 31.35 -33.33
C GLY A 234 22.98 32.43 -33.03
N CYS A 235 22.47 33.60 -32.61
CA CYS A 235 23.22 34.86 -32.51
C CYS A 235 23.65 35.42 -33.88
N GLU A 236 22.84 35.16 -34.90
CA GLU A 236 23.06 35.52 -36.30
C GLU A 236 22.99 37.03 -36.57
N THR A 237 22.25 37.77 -35.73
CA THR A 237 22.02 39.21 -35.91
C THR A 237 23.03 40.03 -35.11
N ASN A 238 23.87 40.80 -35.79
CA ASN A 238 24.73 41.80 -35.16
C ASN A 238 23.92 43.06 -34.81
N THR A 239 23.58 43.23 -33.53
CA THR A 239 22.80 44.37 -33.04
C THR A 239 23.61 45.65 -32.92
N ASP A 240 24.95 45.57 -33.05
CA ASP A 240 25.82 46.75 -32.98
C ASP A 240 25.92 47.52 -34.29
N THR A 241 25.60 46.87 -35.43
CA THR A 241 25.79 47.42 -36.79
C THR A 241 24.62 47.17 -37.75
N SER A 242 23.61 46.38 -37.37
CA SER A 242 22.40 46.24 -38.18
C SER A 242 21.54 47.49 -38.09
N ASN A 243 21.28 48.14 -39.23
CA ASN A 243 20.32 49.25 -39.30
C ASN A 243 18.86 48.79 -39.10
N GLU A 244 18.54 47.51 -39.21
CA GLU A 244 17.21 46.94 -38.93
C GLU A 244 17.03 46.50 -37.46
N HIS A 245 18.13 46.24 -36.74
CA HIS A 245 18.17 45.61 -35.41
C HIS A 245 19.17 46.30 -34.45
N CYS A 246 19.27 47.63 -34.54
CA CYS A 246 20.23 48.46 -33.82
C CYS A 246 19.91 48.52 -32.32
N GLY A 247 20.82 48.01 -31.49
CA GLY A 247 20.66 47.90 -30.04
C GLY A 247 19.72 46.77 -29.57
N GLY A 248 19.12 46.00 -30.49
CA GLY A 248 18.27 44.86 -30.16
C GLY A 248 17.45 44.31 -31.33
N CYS A 249 16.98 43.07 -31.21
CA CYS A 249 16.13 42.44 -32.23
C CYS A 249 14.89 43.31 -32.56
N ASN A 250 14.67 43.54 -33.85
CA ASN A 250 13.56 44.33 -34.41
C ASN A 250 13.54 45.85 -34.10
N ALA A 251 14.70 46.48 -33.84
CA ALA A 251 14.84 47.93 -33.65
C ALA A 251 15.56 48.67 -34.81
N PRO A 252 14.85 49.29 -35.77
CA PRO A 252 15.49 49.97 -36.90
C PRO A 252 16.03 51.38 -36.59
N CYS A 253 17.14 51.76 -37.21
CA CYS A 253 17.82 53.06 -37.08
C CYS A 253 17.50 54.00 -38.26
N ALA A 254 16.80 55.12 -38.00
CA ALA A 254 16.43 56.12 -39.01
C ALA A 254 16.16 57.53 -38.39
N PRO A 255 17.17 58.44 -38.36
CA PRO A 255 17.00 59.82 -37.92
C PRO A 255 16.37 60.72 -39.01
N ASP A 256 15.75 61.83 -38.61
CA ASP A 256 15.06 62.75 -39.53
C ASP A 256 16.03 63.64 -40.35
N GLY A 257 15.75 63.83 -41.64
CA GLY A 257 16.51 64.76 -42.51
C GLY A 257 17.92 64.29 -42.93
N GLY A 258 18.30 63.05 -42.62
CA GLY A 258 19.58 62.45 -43.00
C GLY A 258 19.54 60.92 -43.06
N GLU A 259 20.65 60.30 -43.44
CA GLU A 259 20.81 58.85 -43.46
C GLU A 259 21.42 58.36 -42.12
N GLY A 260 20.77 57.40 -41.46
CA GLY A 260 21.21 56.83 -40.19
C GLY A 260 22.18 55.66 -40.33
N ILE A 261 23.09 55.50 -39.38
CA ILE A 261 24.08 54.43 -39.30
C ILE A 261 24.10 53.87 -37.88
N CYS A 262 23.85 52.58 -37.73
CA CYS A 262 24.05 51.89 -36.45
C CYS A 262 25.54 51.69 -36.17
N VAL A 263 26.02 52.18 -35.03
CA VAL A 263 27.41 52.07 -34.58
C VAL A 263 27.41 51.73 -33.09
N ASP A 264 28.10 50.65 -32.71
CA ASP A 264 28.19 50.13 -31.33
C ASP A 264 26.81 50.03 -30.62
N GLY A 265 25.78 49.67 -31.39
CA GLY A 265 24.41 49.47 -30.90
C GLY A 265 23.64 50.77 -30.64
N GLN A 266 24.15 51.91 -31.11
CA GLN A 266 23.48 53.21 -31.07
C GLN A 266 23.21 53.72 -32.50
N CYS A 267 22.07 54.36 -32.69
CA CYS A 267 21.72 54.95 -33.98
C CYS A 267 22.37 56.33 -34.11
N THR A 268 23.27 56.49 -35.07
CA THR A 268 24.05 57.73 -35.30
C THR A 268 23.75 58.34 -36.66
N LEU A 269 23.97 59.65 -36.80
CA LEU A 269 23.73 60.39 -38.03
C LEU A 269 24.91 60.30 -39.00
N GLY A 270 24.68 59.78 -40.21
CA GLY A 270 25.71 59.59 -41.23
C GLY A 270 25.97 60.83 -42.09
N THR A 271 24.95 61.26 -42.85
CA THR A 271 25.03 62.46 -43.70
C THR A 271 23.69 63.16 -43.83
N CYS A 272 23.72 64.50 -43.79
CA CYS A 272 22.57 65.36 -44.06
C CYS A 272 22.15 65.36 -45.53
N ASP A 273 20.84 65.51 -45.76
CA ASP A 273 20.33 65.87 -47.08
C ASP A 273 20.88 67.23 -47.56
N PRO A 274 21.06 67.45 -48.88
CA PRO A 274 21.64 68.68 -49.39
C PRO A 274 20.92 69.96 -48.94
N PHE A 275 21.68 70.93 -48.45
CA PHE A 275 21.24 72.21 -47.89
C PHE A 275 20.52 72.14 -46.52
N MET A 276 20.46 70.96 -45.91
CA MET A 276 20.33 70.83 -44.46
C MET A 276 21.73 70.77 -43.82
N ASP A 277 21.85 71.27 -42.60
CA ASP A 277 23.06 71.16 -41.77
C ASP A 277 22.66 70.93 -40.31
N ASN A 278 23.56 70.33 -39.54
CA ASN A 278 23.40 70.13 -38.11
C ASN A 278 24.07 71.29 -37.37
N CYS A 279 23.29 72.32 -37.05
CA CYS A 279 23.77 73.56 -36.44
C CYS A 279 23.75 73.52 -34.90
N ASP A 280 23.12 72.53 -34.27
CA ASP A 280 23.18 72.31 -32.81
C ASP A 280 24.27 71.29 -32.36
N PHE A 281 24.84 70.55 -33.31
CA PHE A 281 25.84 69.49 -33.16
C PHE A 281 25.39 68.26 -32.35
N MET A 282 24.10 67.94 -32.35
CA MET A 282 23.56 66.72 -31.75
C MET A 282 23.21 65.70 -32.85
N ASP A 283 23.85 64.54 -32.85
CA ASP A 283 23.65 63.52 -33.89
C ASP A 283 22.29 62.78 -33.75
N ASP A 284 21.67 62.82 -32.56
CA ASP A 284 20.47 62.04 -32.23
C ASP A 284 19.17 62.59 -32.87
N ASN A 285 19.11 63.87 -33.23
CA ASN A 285 17.93 64.55 -33.80
C ASN A 285 18.04 64.88 -35.30
N GLY A 286 19.12 64.48 -35.96
CA GLY A 286 19.24 64.54 -37.42
C GLY A 286 19.87 65.82 -37.97
N CYS A 287 19.39 66.28 -39.13
CA CYS A 287 19.91 67.48 -39.81
C CYS A 287 18.81 68.53 -39.94
N GLU A 288 18.78 69.43 -38.95
CA GLU A 288 17.59 70.16 -38.53
C GLU A 288 17.45 71.57 -39.11
N VAL A 289 18.51 72.16 -39.68
CA VAL A 289 18.51 73.56 -40.16
C VAL A 289 18.69 73.69 -41.67
N ASN A 290 17.80 74.46 -42.33
CA ASN A 290 17.87 74.76 -43.76
C ASN A 290 18.59 76.10 -44.06
N LEU A 291 19.85 76.04 -44.47
CA LEU A 291 20.72 77.22 -44.65
C LEU A 291 20.28 78.21 -45.76
N LEU A 292 19.30 77.86 -46.61
CA LEU A 292 18.84 78.72 -47.70
C LEU A 292 17.78 79.74 -47.28
N ASN A 293 17.05 79.47 -46.20
CA ASN A 293 15.91 80.26 -45.75
C ASN A 293 15.86 80.52 -44.24
N ASP A 294 16.69 79.84 -43.43
CA ASP A 294 16.77 80.11 -41.99
C ASP A 294 17.29 81.54 -41.71
N PRO A 295 16.56 82.40 -40.96
CA PRO A 295 16.98 83.77 -40.68
C PRO A 295 18.10 83.92 -39.64
N VAL A 296 18.40 82.86 -38.88
CA VAL A 296 19.38 82.80 -37.78
C VAL A 296 20.68 82.11 -38.24
N HIS A 297 20.59 81.25 -39.25
CA HIS A 297 21.67 80.44 -39.83
C HIS A 297 21.81 80.73 -41.34
N CYS A 298 21.70 82.01 -41.72
CA CYS A 298 21.49 82.40 -43.11
C CYS A 298 22.75 82.21 -43.98
N GLY A 299 22.82 81.10 -44.72
CA GLY A 299 23.91 80.74 -45.62
C GLY A 299 25.11 80.05 -44.96
N ASP A 300 25.16 80.02 -43.62
CA ASP A 300 26.13 79.29 -42.77
C ASP A 300 25.57 79.28 -41.33
N CYS A 301 25.94 78.28 -40.51
CA CYS A 301 25.41 78.16 -39.15
C CYS A 301 25.77 79.41 -38.30
N GLY A 302 24.76 80.03 -37.69
CA GLY A 302 24.90 81.17 -36.77
C GLY A 302 24.96 82.56 -37.40
N ASN A 303 24.73 82.70 -38.72
CA ASN A 303 24.66 84.00 -39.39
C ASN A 303 23.29 84.69 -39.22
N ASP A 304 23.07 85.31 -38.05
CA ASP A 304 21.76 85.90 -37.66
C ASP A 304 21.45 87.26 -38.30
N CYS A 305 20.43 87.26 -39.15
CA CYS A 305 19.89 88.43 -39.83
C CYS A 305 19.15 89.40 -38.89
N ASN A 306 18.73 88.95 -37.71
CA ASN A 306 17.73 89.65 -36.91
C ASN A 306 18.33 90.76 -36.03
N LYS A 307 17.67 91.91 -36.00
CA LYS A 307 18.00 93.05 -35.11
C LYS A 307 16.74 93.42 -34.32
N ALA A 308 16.93 93.89 -33.09
CA ALA A 308 15.88 93.94 -32.07
C ALA A 308 14.59 94.60 -32.59
N ASN A 309 13.51 93.82 -32.59
CA ASN A 309 12.16 94.25 -32.99
C ASN A 309 12.08 94.84 -34.41
N THR A 310 12.91 94.34 -35.32
CA THR A 310 12.83 94.60 -36.77
C THR A 310 12.51 93.33 -37.54
N SER A 311 11.86 93.48 -38.69
CA SER A 311 11.52 92.41 -39.62
C SER A 311 12.64 92.26 -40.65
N SER A 312 13.24 91.08 -40.66
CA SER A 312 14.37 90.71 -41.50
C SER A 312 14.20 89.31 -42.06
N PHE A 313 14.82 89.00 -43.20
CA PHE A 313 14.69 87.69 -43.84
C PHE A 313 15.98 87.25 -44.53
N CYS A 314 16.20 85.93 -44.52
CA CYS A 314 17.18 85.24 -45.34
C CYS A 314 16.58 84.90 -46.70
N ASN A 315 17.32 85.09 -47.78
CA ASN A 315 16.92 84.64 -49.11
C ASN A 315 18.13 84.16 -49.91
N GLY A 316 18.26 82.84 -50.09
CA GLY A 316 19.40 82.22 -50.76
C GLY A 316 20.71 82.53 -50.02
N GLY A 317 20.71 82.42 -48.70
CA GLY A 317 21.88 82.67 -47.84
C GLY A 317 22.30 84.13 -47.69
N ASN A 318 21.38 85.10 -47.88
CA ASN A 318 21.67 86.54 -47.72
C ASN A 318 20.60 87.28 -46.89
N CYS A 319 21.02 88.07 -45.90
CA CYS A 319 20.16 88.83 -44.98
C CYS A 319 19.64 90.18 -45.54
N ASN A 320 18.38 90.52 -45.26
CA ASN A 320 17.72 91.77 -45.66
C ASN A 320 16.78 92.30 -44.54
N VAL A 321 16.63 93.62 -44.34
CA VAL A 321 15.80 94.24 -43.27
C VAL A 321 14.72 95.17 -43.87
N ILE A 322 13.49 95.15 -43.33
CA ILE A 322 12.29 95.78 -43.92
C ILE A 322 11.65 96.89 -43.04
N GLY A 323 11.65 96.78 -41.70
CA GLY A 323 11.06 97.78 -40.78
C GLY A 323 10.71 97.20 -39.40
N CYS A 324 10.13 97.97 -38.47
CA CYS A 324 9.74 97.47 -37.14
C CYS A 324 8.79 96.26 -37.22
N THR A 325 8.94 95.28 -36.33
CA THR A 325 7.95 94.22 -36.13
C THR A 325 6.69 94.77 -35.46
N ASN A 326 5.57 94.08 -35.69
CA ASN A 326 4.27 94.48 -35.18
C ASN A 326 4.30 94.66 -33.65
N ASN A 327 3.58 95.65 -33.14
CA ASN A 327 3.37 95.95 -31.72
C ASN A 327 4.58 96.52 -30.96
N TYR A 328 5.73 96.65 -31.62
CA TYR A 328 6.85 97.43 -31.10
C TYR A 328 6.84 98.83 -31.70
N GLY A 329 6.82 99.82 -30.81
CA GLY A 329 6.98 101.21 -31.15
C GLY A 329 8.42 101.65 -30.92
N ASP A 330 8.99 102.29 -31.93
CA ASP A 330 10.09 103.23 -31.73
C ASP A 330 9.52 104.49 -31.04
N CYS A 331 9.16 104.40 -29.75
CA CYS A 331 8.69 105.55 -28.96
C CYS A 331 9.87 106.53 -28.64
N ASN A 332 11.10 106.35 -29.20
CA ASN A 332 12.30 107.14 -28.92
C ASN A 332 12.94 107.87 -30.14
N LEU A 333 12.78 107.30 -31.34
CA LEU A 333 13.16 107.75 -32.69
C LEU A 333 14.64 107.51 -33.13
N LEU A 334 15.23 106.34 -32.82
CA LEU A 334 16.62 105.97 -33.19
C LEU A 334 16.72 104.63 -33.95
N ALA A 335 17.13 104.69 -35.22
CA ALA A 335 17.13 103.53 -36.14
C ALA A 335 18.36 102.58 -36.04
N SER A 336 19.26 102.77 -35.07
CA SER A 336 20.50 101.97 -34.93
C SER A 336 20.37 100.76 -33.99
N ASP A 337 19.36 100.80 -33.13
CA ASP A 337 19.19 99.94 -31.96
C ASP A 337 17.88 99.14 -32.02
N GLY A 338 16.89 99.58 -32.80
CA GLY A 338 15.76 98.75 -33.21
C GLY A 338 14.43 99.50 -33.16
N CYS A 339 13.47 98.89 -32.47
CA CYS A 339 12.19 99.50 -32.11
C CYS A 339 11.85 99.06 -30.66
N GLU A 340 12.11 99.90 -29.66
CA GLU A 340 12.48 99.41 -28.32
C GLU A 340 11.29 99.19 -27.37
N THR A 341 10.13 99.78 -27.65
CA THR A 341 9.01 99.82 -26.69
C THR A 341 7.89 98.85 -27.08
N ASN A 342 7.60 97.87 -26.22
CA ASN A 342 6.51 96.91 -26.44
C ASN A 342 5.15 97.52 -26.03
N LEU A 343 4.27 97.71 -27.01
CA LEU A 343 2.91 98.27 -26.83
C LEU A 343 1.84 97.20 -26.59
N ALA A 344 2.26 95.93 -26.51
CA ALA A 344 1.42 94.74 -26.48
C ALA A 344 1.20 94.20 -25.05
N ASN A 345 2.17 94.38 -24.15
CA ASN A 345 2.17 93.77 -22.81
C ASN A 345 2.66 94.68 -21.66
N THR A 346 3.08 95.91 -21.95
CA THR A 346 3.52 96.84 -20.90
C THR A 346 2.30 97.39 -20.16
N MET A 347 2.14 97.07 -18.87
CA MET A 347 0.98 97.48 -18.06
C MET A 347 0.70 98.99 -18.05
N ALA A 348 1.71 99.85 -18.20
CA ALA A 348 1.57 101.31 -18.27
C ALA A 348 1.43 101.87 -19.70
N HIS A 349 1.55 101.02 -20.73
CA HIS A 349 1.45 101.37 -22.16
C HIS A 349 0.59 100.35 -22.93
N CYS A 350 -0.46 99.86 -22.26
CA CYS A 350 -1.25 98.72 -22.72
C CYS A 350 -2.16 99.11 -23.91
N GLY A 351 -1.70 98.85 -25.13
CA GLY A 351 -2.43 99.25 -26.35
C GLY A 351 -1.85 100.46 -27.09
N GLY A 352 -0.79 101.08 -26.55
CA GLY A 352 -0.14 102.27 -27.11
C GLY A 352 0.68 103.03 -26.07
N CYS A 353 1.65 103.88 -26.47
CA CYS A 353 2.52 104.56 -25.51
C CYS A 353 1.64 105.42 -24.53
N ASN A 354 1.42 104.95 -23.28
CA ASN A 354 0.68 105.51 -22.10
C ASN A 354 -0.82 105.10 -21.87
N LEU A 355 -1.10 103.86 -21.43
CA LEU A 355 -2.45 103.34 -21.06
C LEU A 355 -2.38 102.21 -19.98
N ASN A 356 -3.35 102.09 -19.04
CA ASN A 356 -3.26 101.24 -17.81
C ASN A 356 -4.48 100.29 -17.57
N CYS A 357 -4.35 99.25 -16.72
CA CYS A 357 -5.28 98.08 -16.56
C CYS A 357 -5.56 97.67 -15.07
N ASP A 358 -6.79 97.25 -14.69
CA ASP A 358 -7.31 96.96 -13.30
C ASP A 358 -8.73 96.26 -13.32
N LEU A 359 -9.02 95.20 -12.53
CA LEU A 359 -10.25 94.34 -12.55
C LEU A 359 -10.56 93.58 -11.22
N PRO A 360 -11.84 93.37 -10.81
CA PRO A 360 -12.18 92.77 -9.50
C PRO A 360 -11.84 91.28 -9.29
N ASN A 361 -11.37 90.93 -8.09
CA ASN A 361 -11.15 89.56 -7.58
C ASN A 361 -10.20 88.66 -8.40
N ALA A 362 -9.45 89.23 -9.33
CA ALA A 362 -8.41 88.54 -10.09
C ALA A 362 -7.06 89.26 -9.97
N SER A 363 -6.03 88.64 -10.53
CA SER A 363 -4.76 89.27 -10.88
C SER A 363 -4.80 89.68 -12.35
N GLU A 364 -4.59 90.94 -12.66
CA GLU A 364 -4.81 91.48 -14.00
C GLU A 364 -3.54 91.48 -14.85
N SER A 365 -3.72 91.38 -16.17
CA SER A 365 -2.61 91.41 -17.11
C SER A 365 -2.94 92.20 -18.37
N CYS A 366 -1.96 92.96 -18.85
CA CYS A 366 -1.99 93.54 -20.18
C CYS A 366 -1.44 92.50 -21.17
N ILE A 367 -2.27 92.03 -22.11
CA ILE A 367 -1.84 91.07 -23.13
C ILE A 367 -2.18 91.53 -24.55
N PRO A 368 -1.45 91.08 -25.58
CA PRO A 368 -1.66 91.51 -26.96
C PRO A 368 -3.05 91.14 -27.49
N SER A 369 -3.76 92.09 -28.10
CA SER A 369 -4.98 91.80 -28.88
C SER A 369 -4.65 90.85 -30.04
N GLN A 370 -5.37 89.75 -30.17
CA GLN A 370 -5.22 88.84 -31.31
C GLN A 370 -5.66 89.47 -32.66
N VAL A 371 -6.33 90.63 -32.64
CA VAL A 371 -6.84 91.31 -33.86
C VAL A 371 -5.93 92.45 -34.31
N THR A 372 -5.36 93.23 -33.38
CA THR A 372 -4.52 94.40 -33.69
C THR A 372 -3.10 94.28 -33.19
N GLY A 373 -2.79 93.27 -32.37
CA GLY A 373 -1.51 93.04 -31.70
C GLY A 373 -1.17 94.03 -30.58
N LEU A 374 -1.86 95.16 -30.49
CA LEU A 374 -1.73 96.14 -29.42
C LEU A 374 -2.38 95.61 -28.12
N GLY A 375 -1.82 95.98 -26.96
CA GLY A 375 -2.23 95.46 -25.66
C GLY A 375 -3.68 95.77 -25.27
N VAL A 376 -4.29 94.82 -24.56
CA VAL A 376 -5.64 94.89 -24.00
C VAL A 376 -5.58 94.44 -22.55
N CYS A 377 -6.34 95.11 -21.68
CA CYS A 377 -6.49 94.71 -20.29
C CYS A 377 -7.31 93.41 -20.20
N THR A 378 -6.78 92.40 -19.53
CA THR A 378 -7.40 91.08 -19.42
C THR A 378 -7.37 90.57 -17.98
N LEU A 379 -8.42 89.82 -17.66
CA LEU A 379 -8.52 89.02 -16.46
C LEU A 379 -7.45 87.92 -16.51
N GLY A 380 -6.53 87.92 -15.55
CA GLY A 380 -5.63 86.81 -15.29
C GLY A 380 -6.22 85.88 -14.23
N ASN A 381 -5.36 85.32 -13.37
CA ASN A 381 -5.80 84.30 -12.41
C ASN A 381 -6.76 84.87 -11.38
N CYS A 382 -7.86 84.15 -11.17
CA CYS A 382 -8.79 84.39 -10.09
C CYS A 382 -8.13 84.20 -8.71
N ASN A 383 -8.52 85.01 -7.73
CA ASN A 383 -8.07 84.83 -6.36
C ASN A 383 -8.80 83.63 -5.73
N ALA A 384 -8.05 82.60 -5.33
CA ALA A 384 -8.60 81.36 -4.78
C ALA A 384 -9.51 81.61 -3.55
N PRO A 385 -10.59 80.83 -3.37
CA PRO A 385 -11.00 79.65 -4.15
C PRO A 385 -12.01 79.96 -5.27
N PHE A 386 -11.95 81.16 -5.87
CA PHE A 386 -12.87 81.54 -6.94
C PHE A 386 -12.30 81.22 -8.33
N GLU A 387 -13.17 80.83 -9.27
CA GLU A 387 -12.88 80.67 -10.70
C GLU A 387 -14.00 81.24 -11.59
N ASN A 388 -13.68 81.52 -12.85
CA ASN A 388 -14.60 82.07 -13.85
C ASN A 388 -15.30 80.94 -14.64
N CYS A 389 -16.25 80.25 -14.00
CA CYS A 389 -16.92 79.09 -14.60
C CYS A 389 -18.06 79.43 -15.59
N ASN A 390 -18.31 80.72 -15.84
CA ASN A 390 -19.19 81.17 -16.94
C ASN A 390 -18.41 81.60 -18.20
N LEU A 391 -17.06 81.66 -18.10
CA LEU A 391 -16.10 82.04 -19.14
C LEU A 391 -16.26 83.49 -19.66
N ASN A 392 -16.79 84.42 -18.86
CA ASN A 392 -16.88 85.84 -19.18
C ASN A 392 -15.77 86.64 -18.48
N PRO A 393 -14.66 87.00 -19.15
CA PRO A 393 -13.52 87.67 -18.50
C PRO A 393 -13.75 89.16 -18.19
N ALA A 394 -14.97 89.69 -18.37
CA ALA A 394 -15.26 91.12 -18.28
C ALA A 394 -15.80 91.57 -16.90
N ASP A 395 -16.35 90.65 -16.10
CA ASP A 395 -16.97 90.92 -14.80
C ASP A 395 -16.18 90.36 -13.59
N GLY A 396 -15.32 89.37 -13.76
CA GLY A 396 -14.37 88.92 -12.73
C GLY A 396 -14.21 87.41 -12.65
N CYS A 397 -14.28 86.88 -11.43
CA CYS A 397 -14.29 85.46 -11.12
C CYS A 397 -15.37 85.18 -10.06
N GLU A 398 -16.34 84.33 -10.40
CA GLU A 398 -17.66 84.33 -9.76
C GLU A 398 -17.97 83.10 -8.89
N ILE A 399 -17.38 81.94 -9.19
CA ILE A 399 -17.79 80.64 -8.63
C ILE A 399 -16.73 80.11 -7.66
N ASN A 400 -17.15 79.64 -6.48
CA ASN A 400 -16.25 79.07 -5.48
C ASN A 400 -16.11 77.55 -5.67
N THR A 401 -14.95 77.10 -6.15
CA THR A 401 -14.69 75.71 -6.53
C THR A 401 -14.42 74.78 -5.33
N ASP A 402 -14.29 75.30 -4.11
CA ASP A 402 -14.15 74.46 -2.91
C ASP A 402 -15.46 73.74 -2.50
N THR A 403 -16.61 74.18 -3.05
CA THR A 403 -17.94 73.78 -2.56
C THR A 403 -18.99 73.52 -3.65
N ASP A 404 -18.69 73.80 -4.92
CA ASP A 404 -19.64 73.61 -6.02
C ASP A 404 -19.52 72.21 -6.63
N LEU A 405 -20.60 71.42 -6.55
CA LEU A 405 -20.66 70.03 -7.03
C LEU A 405 -20.45 69.85 -8.55
N GLN A 406 -20.64 70.90 -9.35
CA GLN A 406 -20.46 70.87 -10.81
C GLN A 406 -19.13 71.48 -11.26
N ASN A 407 -18.35 72.03 -10.32
CA ASN A 407 -17.11 72.77 -10.54
C ASN A 407 -16.13 72.50 -9.38
N CYS A 408 -16.06 71.24 -8.93
CA CYS A 408 -15.32 70.90 -7.73
C CYS A 408 -13.82 70.87 -7.99
N GLY A 409 -13.07 71.70 -7.27
CA GLY A 409 -11.62 71.88 -7.45
C GLY A 409 -11.27 72.77 -8.64
N ASN A 410 -12.02 72.67 -9.74
CA ASN A 410 -11.90 73.51 -10.93
C ASN A 410 -13.23 73.56 -11.72
N CYS A 411 -13.41 74.57 -12.57
CA CYS A 411 -14.59 74.69 -13.42
C CYS A 411 -14.84 73.42 -14.27
N PHE A 412 -16.12 73.04 -14.37
CA PHE A 412 -16.64 71.88 -15.09
C PHE A 412 -16.17 70.50 -14.59
N SER A 413 -15.39 70.42 -13.50
CA SER A 413 -15.16 69.16 -12.78
C SER A 413 -16.41 68.79 -11.99
N VAL A 414 -17.28 68.02 -12.63
CA VAL A 414 -18.45 67.41 -11.99
C VAL A 414 -17.98 66.17 -11.22
N CYS A 415 -18.30 66.09 -9.93
CA CYS A 415 -18.15 64.84 -9.20
C CYS A 415 -19.26 63.88 -9.65
N ASN A 416 -18.87 62.75 -10.25
CA ASN A 416 -19.78 61.72 -10.76
C ASN A 416 -19.14 60.35 -10.51
N TYR A 417 -19.65 59.60 -9.55
CA TYR A 417 -19.18 58.26 -9.21
C TYR A 417 -20.28 57.26 -9.54
N ASP A 418 -20.01 56.29 -10.43
CA ASP A 418 -21.04 55.34 -10.86
C ASP A 418 -21.54 54.55 -9.64
N HIS A 419 -22.85 54.53 -9.44
CA HIS A 419 -23.53 53.90 -8.30
C HIS A 419 -23.03 54.33 -6.91
N ALA A 420 -22.58 55.59 -6.74
CA ALA A 420 -22.22 56.14 -5.43
C ALA A 420 -22.62 57.61 -5.25
N SER A 421 -22.99 57.98 -4.02
CA SER A 421 -23.31 59.37 -3.67
C SER A 421 -22.08 60.29 -3.68
N GLU A 422 -22.17 61.49 -4.26
CA GLU A 422 -21.01 62.39 -4.41
C GLU A 422 -21.07 63.64 -3.53
N ALA A 423 -19.91 64.15 -3.11
CA ALA A 423 -19.79 65.47 -2.48
C ALA A 423 -18.52 66.22 -2.92
N CYS A 424 -18.58 67.55 -2.88
CA CYS A 424 -17.43 68.43 -3.07
C CYS A 424 -17.02 69.08 -1.74
N VAL A 425 -15.79 68.83 -1.28
CA VAL A 425 -15.28 69.40 -0.02
C VAL A 425 -13.83 69.85 -0.19
N GLY A 426 -13.59 71.17 -0.14
CA GLY A 426 -12.25 71.74 -0.23
C GLY A 426 -11.58 71.48 -1.58
N GLY A 427 -12.38 71.47 -2.64
CA GLY A 427 -11.93 71.26 -4.02
C GLY A 427 -11.69 69.80 -4.38
N GLY A 428 -11.91 68.85 -3.46
CA GLY A 428 -11.87 67.42 -3.73
C GLY A 428 -13.26 66.84 -3.94
N CYS A 429 -13.45 66.10 -5.04
CA CYS A 429 -14.55 65.14 -5.16
C CYS A 429 -14.31 64.00 -4.19
N ILE A 430 -15.29 63.73 -3.33
CA ILE A 430 -15.27 62.59 -2.41
C ILE A 430 -16.41 61.64 -2.77
N MET A 431 -16.07 60.36 -2.90
CA MET A 431 -17.04 59.28 -3.03
C MET A 431 -17.67 59.03 -1.65
N GLY A 432 -18.98 59.05 -1.60
CA GLY A 432 -19.79 58.79 -0.41
C GLY A 432 -20.10 57.31 -0.26
N MET A 433 -21.31 56.99 0.21
CA MET A 433 -21.78 55.60 0.25
C MET A 433 -22.27 55.17 -1.13
N CYS A 434 -22.03 53.90 -1.47
CA CYS A 434 -22.61 53.23 -2.63
C CYS A 434 -24.14 53.23 -2.59
N ASP A 435 -24.74 53.18 -3.78
CA ASP A 435 -26.17 52.94 -3.96
C ASP A 435 -26.58 51.56 -3.45
N GLN A 436 -27.84 51.43 -3.04
CA GLN A 436 -28.35 50.20 -2.45
C GLN A 436 -28.30 49.03 -3.46
N GLY A 437 -27.39 48.09 -3.24
CA GLY A 437 -27.19 46.90 -4.09
C GLY A 437 -25.86 46.90 -4.85
N TYR A 438 -25.06 47.95 -4.72
CA TYR A 438 -23.73 48.09 -5.31
C TYR A 438 -22.68 48.25 -4.22
N ASP A 439 -21.45 47.84 -4.49
CA ASP A 439 -20.30 47.95 -3.57
C ASP A 439 -19.00 48.12 -4.37
N ASN A 440 -17.94 48.59 -3.71
CA ASN A 440 -16.63 48.79 -4.31
C ASN A 440 -15.72 47.61 -3.91
N CYS A 441 -15.59 46.65 -4.81
CA CYS A 441 -14.95 45.36 -4.54
C CYS A 441 -13.47 45.34 -4.94
N ASN A 442 -13.07 46.17 -5.91
CA ASN A 442 -11.68 46.39 -6.30
C ASN A 442 -10.91 47.34 -5.35
N SER A 443 -11.59 47.99 -4.40
CA SER A 443 -11.06 49.00 -3.46
C SER A 443 -10.52 50.29 -4.12
N PHE A 444 -10.93 50.60 -5.34
CA PHE A 444 -10.50 51.76 -6.11
C PHE A 444 -11.62 52.81 -6.19
N THR A 445 -11.49 53.93 -5.47
CA THR A 445 -12.61 54.89 -5.33
C THR A 445 -12.79 55.85 -6.52
N ALA A 446 -12.19 55.57 -7.68
CA ALA A 446 -12.17 56.48 -8.82
C ALA A 446 -13.13 56.06 -9.96
N ASP A 447 -13.55 54.80 -10.00
CA ASP A 447 -14.53 54.24 -10.94
C ASP A 447 -15.93 54.01 -10.31
N GLY A 448 -16.08 54.09 -8.99
CA GLY A 448 -17.39 54.17 -8.31
C GLY A 448 -17.65 53.00 -7.37
N CYS A 449 -18.85 52.42 -7.42
CA CYS A 449 -19.18 51.15 -6.78
C CYS A 449 -19.61 50.16 -7.86
N GLU A 450 -18.63 49.46 -8.42
CA GLU A 450 -18.65 48.81 -9.72
C GLU A 450 -19.35 47.45 -9.76
N SER A 451 -19.54 46.78 -8.61
CA SER A 451 -20.08 45.42 -8.53
C SER A 451 -21.56 45.40 -8.11
N GLU A 452 -22.44 44.85 -8.97
CA GLU A 452 -23.86 44.66 -8.63
C GLU A 452 -24.05 43.40 -7.76
N LEU A 453 -24.10 43.60 -6.45
CA LEU A 453 -24.26 42.55 -5.43
C LEU A 453 -25.57 41.72 -5.56
N ALA A 454 -26.48 42.07 -6.46
CA ALA A 454 -27.75 41.37 -6.66
C ALA A 454 -27.69 40.23 -7.69
N SER A 455 -26.75 40.31 -8.65
CA SER A 455 -26.71 39.49 -9.86
C SER A 455 -25.32 38.98 -10.23
N ASP A 456 -24.25 39.60 -9.72
CA ASP A 456 -22.86 39.20 -9.94
C ASP A 456 -22.52 37.90 -9.18
N PRO A 457 -22.11 36.81 -9.87
CA PRO A 457 -21.66 35.57 -9.22
C PRO A 457 -20.36 35.72 -8.42
N GLU A 458 -19.48 36.64 -8.79
CA GLU A 458 -18.14 36.82 -8.17
C GLU A 458 -18.23 37.68 -6.89
N HIS A 459 -19.29 38.50 -6.77
CA HIS A 459 -19.52 39.43 -5.65
C HIS A 459 -20.96 39.31 -5.08
N CYS A 460 -21.48 38.09 -4.93
CA CYS A 460 -22.91 37.87 -4.67
C CYS A 460 -23.36 38.25 -3.24
N GLY A 461 -23.87 39.46 -3.08
CA GLY A 461 -24.38 39.99 -1.82
C GLY A 461 -23.33 40.59 -0.89
N THR A 462 -22.04 40.28 -1.11
CA THR A 462 -20.87 41.03 -0.58
C THR A 462 -19.70 40.87 -1.55
N CYS A 463 -18.74 41.81 -1.53
CA CYS A 463 -17.50 41.71 -2.30
C CYS A 463 -16.61 40.49 -2.01
N ALA A 464 -16.89 39.72 -0.96
CA ALA A 464 -16.16 38.49 -0.65
C ALA A 464 -16.93 37.21 -1.01
N THR A 465 -18.15 37.33 -1.55
CA THR A 465 -19.04 36.19 -1.82
C THR A 465 -18.98 35.74 -3.27
N ASP A 466 -17.90 35.06 -3.64
CA ASP A 466 -17.83 34.32 -4.90
C ASP A 466 -18.64 33.02 -4.80
N CYS A 467 -19.61 32.84 -5.69
CA CYS A 467 -20.49 31.67 -5.73
C CYS A 467 -19.79 30.37 -6.13
N ASP A 468 -18.66 30.41 -6.84
CA ASP A 468 -17.82 29.22 -7.10
C ASP A 468 -17.15 28.74 -5.80
N ASN A 469 -16.81 29.67 -4.90
CA ASN A 469 -16.29 29.35 -3.57
C ASN A 469 -17.39 28.89 -2.59
N VAL A 470 -18.63 29.36 -2.74
CA VAL A 470 -19.78 28.89 -1.94
C VAL A 470 -20.24 27.50 -2.36
N PHE A 471 -20.19 27.18 -3.65
CA PHE A 471 -20.57 25.88 -4.21
C PHE A 471 -19.47 25.32 -5.14
N PRO A 472 -18.34 24.82 -4.61
CA PRO A 472 -17.24 24.29 -5.41
C PRO A 472 -17.67 23.23 -6.44
N ASN A 473 -17.10 23.29 -7.64
CA ASN A 473 -17.40 22.37 -8.75
C ASN A 473 -18.88 22.29 -9.18
N SER A 474 -19.66 23.36 -8.97
CA SER A 474 -21.08 23.40 -9.33
C SER A 474 -21.38 24.38 -10.47
N GLN A 475 -22.53 24.20 -11.12
CA GLN A 475 -23.19 25.27 -11.85
C GLN A 475 -23.93 26.13 -10.80
N ASN A 476 -23.57 27.40 -10.70
CA ASN A 476 -24.19 28.34 -9.77
C ASN A 476 -24.58 29.65 -10.48
N SER A 477 -25.22 30.55 -9.74
CA SER A 477 -25.59 31.89 -10.20
C SER A 477 -25.97 32.77 -9.01
N CYS A 478 -25.64 34.06 -9.01
CA CYS A 478 -26.21 34.98 -8.04
C CYS A 478 -27.66 35.36 -8.39
N SER A 479 -28.54 35.39 -7.41
CA SER A 479 -29.88 35.97 -7.56
C SER A 479 -30.38 36.52 -6.23
N SER A 480 -30.84 37.78 -6.26
CA SER A 480 -31.33 38.49 -5.07
C SER A 480 -30.29 38.52 -3.93
N SER A 481 -29.01 38.73 -4.27
CA SER A 481 -27.89 38.74 -3.32
C SER A 481 -27.72 37.43 -2.53
N THR A 482 -27.97 36.30 -3.18
CA THR A 482 -27.72 34.97 -2.62
C THR A 482 -27.36 33.98 -3.74
N CYS A 483 -26.24 33.28 -3.59
CA CYS A 483 -25.82 32.23 -4.51
C CYS A 483 -26.88 31.13 -4.60
N GLN A 484 -27.26 30.77 -5.83
CA GLN A 484 -28.16 29.66 -6.15
C GLN A 484 -27.36 28.49 -6.71
N PHE A 485 -27.64 27.28 -6.22
CA PHE A 485 -27.08 26.04 -6.75
C PHE A 485 -27.97 25.49 -7.87
N ASN A 486 -27.41 25.35 -9.09
CA ASN A 486 -28.14 24.91 -10.29
C ASN A 486 -27.80 23.46 -10.71
N GLY A 487 -26.95 22.77 -9.96
CA GLY A 487 -26.50 21.39 -10.23
C GLY A 487 -24.97 21.29 -10.22
N CYS A 488 -24.42 20.08 -10.30
CA CYS A 488 -22.98 19.88 -10.39
C CYS A 488 -22.44 20.18 -11.80
N LEU A 489 -21.15 20.54 -11.90
CA LEU A 489 -20.43 20.51 -13.18
C LEU A 489 -20.35 19.07 -13.73
N PRO A 490 -20.15 18.89 -15.05
CA PRO A 490 -19.96 17.56 -15.64
C PRO A 490 -18.84 16.77 -14.93
N ASN A 491 -19.11 15.50 -14.61
CA ASN A 491 -18.25 14.61 -13.84
C ASN A 491 -18.03 14.99 -12.36
N PHE A 492 -18.81 15.92 -11.79
CA PHE A 492 -18.83 16.17 -10.35
C PHE A 492 -20.16 15.75 -9.73
N TRP A 493 -20.10 15.28 -8.49
CA TRP A 493 -21.22 14.72 -7.75
C TRP A 493 -21.20 15.22 -6.30
N ASN A 494 -22.38 15.44 -5.75
CA ASN A 494 -22.59 15.70 -4.33
C ASN A 494 -23.13 14.41 -3.69
N LEU A 495 -22.32 13.75 -2.87
CA LEU A 495 -22.58 12.42 -2.31
C LEU A 495 -23.19 12.46 -0.90
N ASP A 496 -22.84 13.49 -0.12
CA ASP A 496 -23.30 13.64 1.27
C ASP A 496 -24.60 14.45 1.40
N GLY A 497 -25.05 15.11 0.33
CA GLY A 497 -26.21 16.00 0.29
C GLY A 497 -25.95 17.41 0.84
N ASN A 498 -24.71 17.75 1.19
CA ASN A 498 -24.33 19.00 1.82
C ASN A 498 -23.86 20.00 0.75
N LEU A 499 -24.63 21.08 0.56
CA LEU A 499 -24.27 22.09 -0.45
C LEU A 499 -23.05 22.94 -0.04
N ALA A 500 -22.68 22.98 1.25
CA ALA A 500 -21.60 23.84 1.74
C ALA A 500 -20.17 23.40 1.32
N ASN A 501 -20.02 22.20 0.77
CA ASN A 501 -18.80 21.66 0.14
C ASN A 501 -18.97 21.47 -1.38
N GLY A 502 -20.07 21.97 -1.97
CA GLY A 502 -20.29 21.98 -3.41
C GLY A 502 -20.62 20.61 -3.99
N CYS A 503 -19.91 20.21 -5.04
CA CYS A 503 -19.93 18.88 -5.60
C CYS A 503 -18.53 18.27 -5.44
N GLU A 504 -18.33 17.64 -4.30
CA GLU A 504 -17.04 17.26 -3.74
C GLU A 504 -16.40 16.04 -4.42
N TYR A 505 -17.18 15.24 -5.17
CA TYR A 505 -16.70 13.99 -5.76
C TYR A 505 -16.55 14.08 -7.28
N SER A 506 -15.31 14.02 -7.77
CA SER A 506 -14.99 13.96 -9.20
C SER A 506 -14.99 12.51 -9.70
N CYS A 507 -15.92 12.17 -10.57
CA CYS A 507 -16.11 10.83 -11.14
C CYS A 507 -16.81 10.88 -12.51
N THR A 508 -16.24 10.16 -13.48
CA THR A 508 -16.82 10.01 -14.83
C THR A 508 -17.61 8.71 -14.90
N ALA A 509 -18.94 8.80 -14.80
CA ALA A 509 -19.83 7.64 -14.77
C ALA A 509 -19.69 6.78 -16.03
N GLN A 510 -19.54 5.47 -15.83
CA GLN A 510 -19.35 4.47 -16.88
C GLN A 510 -20.61 3.64 -17.10
N GLY A 511 -20.85 3.20 -18.33
CA GLY A 511 -22.00 2.36 -18.66
C GLY A 511 -21.76 0.91 -18.26
N GLY A 512 -22.34 0.46 -17.14
CA GLY A 512 -22.19 -0.92 -16.68
C GLY A 512 -22.97 -1.23 -15.41
N ALA A 513 -22.68 -2.39 -14.82
CA ALA A 513 -23.02 -2.67 -13.43
C ALA A 513 -21.77 -2.43 -12.58
N ASP A 514 -21.91 -1.67 -11.51
CA ASP A 514 -20.83 -1.37 -10.60
C ASP A 514 -20.63 -2.54 -9.62
N VAL A 515 -19.55 -3.29 -9.81
CA VAL A 515 -19.21 -4.49 -9.01
C VAL A 515 -17.78 -4.35 -8.53
N PRO A 516 -17.49 -4.58 -7.22
CA PRO A 516 -16.16 -4.29 -6.69
C PRO A 516 -15.07 -5.08 -7.43
N ASP A 517 -14.12 -4.38 -8.05
CA ASP A 517 -13.15 -4.98 -8.97
C ASP A 517 -11.69 -4.97 -8.45
N SER A 518 -10.71 -4.77 -9.33
CA SER A 518 -9.27 -4.65 -8.99
C SER A 518 -8.60 -3.38 -9.52
N GLY A 519 -9.30 -2.57 -10.32
CA GLY A 519 -8.96 -1.18 -10.61
C GLY A 519 -9.57 -0.20 -9.59
N PHE A 520 -10.50 -0.67 -8.75
CA PHE A 520 -11.23 0.13 -7.75
C PHE A 520 -12.09 1.23 -8.39
N VAL A 521 -12.72 0.91 -9.52
CA VAL A 521 -13.42 1.89 -10.36
C VAL A 521 -14.87 2.06 -9.91
N ASP A 522 -15.13 3.13 -9.17
CA ASP A 522 -16.49 3.65 -9.01
C ASP A 522 -17.04 4.03 -10.40
N SER A 523 -17.94 3.18 -10.89
CA SER A 523 -18.51 3.23 -12.24
C SER A 523 -19.87 3.93 -12.25
N ASN A 524 -20.61 3.89 -11.14
CA ASN A 524 -21.91 4.53 -10.99
C ASN A 524 -21.83 5.93 -10.33
N CYS A 525 -20.66 6.31 -9.84
CA CYS A 525 -20.33 7.52 -9.09
C CYS A 525 -21.09 7.68 -7.76
N ASP A 526 -21.32 6.59 -7.00
CA ASP A 526 -21.99 6.62 -5.69
C ASP A 526 -21.04 6.80 -4.47
N GLY A 527 -19.74 6.85 -4.74
CA GLY A 527 -18.65 7.16 -3.81
C GLY A 527 -17.82 5.95 -3.36
N ILE A 528 -18.05 4.76 -3.92
CA ILE A 528 -17.33 3.52 -3.59
C ILE A 528 -17.15 2.61 -4.82
N ASP A 529 -16.18 1.70 -4.78
CA ASP A 529 -16.03 0.60 -5.75
C ASP A 529 -17.09 -0.49 -5.46
N GLY A 530 -18.16 -0.50 -6.25
CA GLY A 530 -19.34 -1.37 -6.12
C GLY A 530 -20.62 -0.68 -5.66
N ASP A 531 -21.76 -1.02 -6.28
CA ASP A 531 -23.08 -0.43 -6.02
C ASP A 531 -23.53 -0.45 -4.53
N ALA A 532 -23.44 0.70 -3.86
CA ALA A 532 -23.83 0.90 -2.46
C ALA A 532 -25.32 0.62 -2.22
N SER A 533 -26.17 0.75 -3.24
CA SER A 533 -27.60 0.45 -3.15
C SER A 533 -27.89 -1.04 -3.15
N ASN A 534 -26.97 -1.89 -3.64
CA ASN A 534 -27.12 -3.34 -3.73
C ASN A 534 -26.32 -4.14 -2.69
N ALA A 535 -25.71 -3.46 -1.71
CA ALA A 535 -24.88 -4.06 -0.67
C ALA A 535 -25.42 -3.87 0.77
N ILE A 536 -24.89 -4.69 1.69
CA ILE A 536 -25.00 -4.51 3.15
C ILE A 536 -23.59 -4.25 3.72
N PHE A 537 -23.46 -3.20 4.52
CA PHE A 537 -22.19 -2.72 5.06
C PHE A 537 -21.87 -3.32 6.44
N VAL A 538 -20.62 -3.75 6.66
CA VAL A 538 -20.15 -4.43 7.89
C VAL A 538 -18.88 -3.79 8.42
N SER A 539 -18.84 -3.53 9.73
CA SER A 539 -17.66 -2.97 10.41
C SER A 539 -17.52 -3.55 11.82
N THR A 540 -16.29 -3.67 12.32
CA THR A 540 -15.99 -4.19 13.67
C THR A 540 -16.51 -3.33 14.82
N ASP A 541 -16.91 -2.09 14.53
CA ASP A 541 -17.59 -1.15 15.44
C ASP A 541 -19.11 -1.00 15.17
N GLY A 542 -19.66 -1.86 14.31
CA GLY A 542 -21.08 -1.88 13.94
C GLY A 542 -22.01 -2.50 14.99
N ASN A 543 -23.26 -2.74 14.61
CA ASN A 543 -24.23 -3.44 15.46
C ASN A 543 -25.22 -4.24 14.61
N ASP A 544 -25.47 -5.51 14.95
CA ASP A 544 -26.32 -6.42 14.16
C ASP A 544 -27.83 -6.09 14.20
N VAL A 545 -28.25 -5.08 14.96
CA VAL A 545 -29.61 -4.51 14.84
C VAL A 545 -29.71 -3.36 13.84
N ASN A 546 -28.58 -2.88 13.30
CA ASN A 546 -28.55 -1.79 12.34
C ASN A 546 -29.11 -2.21 10.97
N PRO A 547 -29.58 -1.27 10.13
CA PRO A 547 -30.01 -1.57 8.77
C PRO A 547 -28.89 -2.07 7.85
N GLY A 548 -27.62 -1.81 8.19
CA GLY A 548 -26.47 -2.20 7.38
C GLY A 548 -26.10 -1.20 6.29
N THR A 549 -26.21 0.10 6.59
CA THR A 549 -25.82 1.21 5.69
C THR A 549 -24.41 1.71 6.00
N ARG A 550 -23.83 2.56 5.13
CA ARG A 550 -22.51 3.19 5.35
C ARG A 550 -22.36 3.84 6.73
N THR A 551 -23.41 4.50 7.23
CA THR A 551 -23.43 5.19 8.53
C THR A 551 -23.89 4.31 9.70
N GLN A 552 -24.65 3.25 9.43
CA GLN A 552 -25.11 2.28 10.42
C GLN A 552 -24.80 0.85 9.94
N PRO A 553 -23.51 0.44 9.95
CA PRO A 553 -23.10 -0.90 9.50
C PRO A 553 -23.47 -1.98 10.53
N MET A 554 -23.59 -3.21 10.05
CA MET A 554 -23.74 -4.39 10.91
C MET A 554 -22.39 -4.77 11.55
N LEU A 555 -22.42 -5.56 12.62
CA LEU A 555 -21.22 -5.98 13.36
C LEU A 555 -20.61 -7.26 12.77
N THR A 556 -21.45 -8.21 12.36
CA THR A 556 -21.01 -9.52 11.89
C THR A 556 -21.40 -9.79 10.44
N ILE A 557 -20.47 -10.38 9.70
CA ILE A 557 -20.67 -10.79 8.29
C ILE A 557 -21.85 -11.78 8.18
N LEU A 558 -22.04 -12.66 9.16
CA LEU A 558 -23.14 -13.64 9.13
C LEU A 558 -24.52 -12.97 9.27
N ALA A 559 -24.65 -11.95 10.14
CA ALA A 559 -25.88 -11.17 10.23
C ALA A 559 -26.12 -10.37 8.94
N ALA A 560 -25.07 -9.82 8.35
CA ALA A 560 -25.13 -9.08 7.09
C ALA A 560 -25.57 -9.93 5.90
N ILE A 561 -25.11 -11.19 5.78
CA ILE A 561 -25.60 -12.14 4.77
C ILE A 561 -27.11 -12.41 4.95
N GLY A 562 -27.55 -12.61 6.20
CA GLY A 562 -28.98 -12.79 6.51
C GLY A 562 -29.83 -11.56 6.18
N LYS A 563 -29.30 -10.36 6.46
CA LYS A 563 -29.93 -9.07 6.13
C LYS A 563 -29.99 -8.85 4.62
N ALA A 564 -28.90 -9.11 3.89
CA ALA A 564 -28.84 -9.01 2.43
C ALA A 564 -29.90 -9.92 1.77
N ASN A 565 -29.99 -11.18 2.22
CA ASN A 565 -31.00 -12.13 1.76
C ASN A 565 -32.44 -11.66 2.02
N THR A 566 -32.68 -10.95 3.12
CA THR A 566 -34.00 -10.42 3.51
C THR A 566 -34.39 -9.19 2.69
N ASP A 567 -33.41 -8.33 2.39
CA ASP A 567 -33.59 -7.05 1.70
C ASP A 567 -33.43 -7.15 0.16
N GLY A 568 -33.15 -8.36 -0.37
CA GLY A 568 -32.94 -8.59 -1.80
C GLY A 568 -31.61 -8.03 -2.33
N LYS A 569 -30.60 -7.89 -1.46
CA LYS A 569 -29.25 -7.42 -1.80
C LYS A 569 -28.35 -8.59 -2.20
N SER A 570 -27.45 -8.35 -3.14
CA SER A 570 -26.53 -9.36 -3.72
C SER A 570 -25.11 -9.29 -3.16
N ALA A 571 -24.79 -8.28 -2.34
CA ALA A 571 -23.44 -8.07 -1.82
C ALA A 571 -23.39 -7.76 -0.32
N VAL A 572 -22.25 -8.07 0.29
CA VAL A 572 -21.84 -7.65 1.63
C VAL A 572 -20.46 -7.00 1.52
N TYR A 573 -20.35 -5.73 1.91
CA TYR A 573 -19.10 -4.96 1.89
C TYR A 573 -18.52 -4.89 3.29
N VAL A 574 -17.28 -5.38 3.42
CA VAL A 574 -16.64 -5.65 4.70
C VAL A 574 -15.50 -4.64 4.91
N SER A 575 -15.63 -3.81 5.94
CA SER A 575 -14.58 -2.90 6.37
C SER A 575 -13.39 -3.68 6.95
N ASN A 576 -12.19 -3.12 6.81
CA ASN A 576 -10.95 -3.66 7.37
C ASN A 576 -11.06 -3.95 8.88
N GLY A 577 -10.44 -5.06 9.31
CA GLY A 577 -10.54 -5.56 10.68
C GLY A 577 -10.74 -7.08 10.77
N THR A 578 -10.85 -7.60 11.99
CA THR A 578 -11.09 -9.04 12.26
C THR A 578 -12.52 -9.30 12.71
N TYR A 579 -13.20 -10.19 11.99
CA TYR A 579 -14.52 -10.72 12.30
C TYR A 579 -14.37 -12.15 12.82
N VAL A 580 -14.55 -12.33 14.13
CA VAL A 580 -14.36 -13.63 14.79
C VAL A 580 -15.62 -14.49 14.67
N GLY A 581 -15.49 -15.68 14.07
CA GLY A 581 -16.57 -16.64 13.94
C GLY A 581 -16.46 -17.52 12.70
N ARG A 582 -17.48 -18.37 12.49
CA ARG A 582 -17.70 -19.06 11.22
C ARG A 582 -18.70 -18.26 10.40
N VAL A 583 -18.37 -18.03 9.12
CA VAL A 583 -19.28 -17.46 8.13
C VAL A 583 -19.80 -18.59 7.25
N THR A 584 -21.12 -18.64 7.04
CA THR A 584 -21.76 -19.57 6.10
C THR A 584 -22.28 -18.77 4.91
N LEU A 585 -21.85 -19.15 3.70
CA LEU A 585 -22.24 -18.49 2.45
C LEU A 585 -23.72 -18.74 2.13
N THR A 586 -24.36 -17.77 1.49
CA THR A 586 -25.70 -17.90 0.90
C THR A 586 -25.61 -17.71 -0.61
N SER A 587 -26.26 -18.60 -1.36
CA SER A 587 -26.18 -18.67 -2.83
C SER A 587 -26.74 -17.41 -3.50
N GLY A 588 -25.88 -16.57 -4.07
CA GLY A 588 -26.21 -15.30 -4.71
C GLY A 588 -25.89 -14.06 -3.88
N ILE A 589 -25.18 -14.22 -2.75
CA ILE A 589 -24.74 -13.12 -1.88
C ILE A 589 -23.22 -13.14 -1.77
N SER A 590 -22.58 -12.26 -2.55
CA SER A 590 -21.14 -12.09 -2.59
C SER A 590 -20.62 -11.34 -1.36
N ILE A 591 -19.36 -11.59 -1.00
CA ILE A 591 -18.64 -10.91 0.10
C ILE A 591 -17.42 -10.24 -0.49
N TYR A 592 -17.28 -8.93 -0.29
CA TYR A 592 -16.14 -8.16 -0.78
C TYR A 592 -15.43 -7.49 0.40
N GLY A 593 -14.17 -7.86 0.58
CA GLY A 593 -13.23 -7.16 1.46
C GLY A 593 -12.53 -6.01 0.75
N GLY A 594 -11.59 -5.39 1.46
CA GLY A 594 -10.80 -4.27 0.95
C GLY A 594 -11.43 -2.90 1.21
N PHE A 595 -12.52 -2.77 1.96
CA PHE A 595 -13.14 -1.46 2.28
C PHE A 595 -12.60 -0.89 3.59
N SER A 596 -12.71 0.42 3.81
CA SER A 596 -12.46 1.02 5.12
C SER A 596 -13.51 2.06 5.51
N LYS A 597 -14.34 1.74 6.51
CA LYS A 597 -15.33 2.66 7.09
C LYS A 597 -14.70 3.98 7.56
N ALA A 598 -13.49 3.92 8.12
CA ALA A 598 -12.75 5.08 8.61
C ALA A 598 -12.34 6.05 7.49
N ASN A 599 -12.22 5.55 6.25
CA ASN A 599 -11.86 6.30 5.06
C ASN A 599 -13.08 6.38 4.11
N ASN A 600 -14.26 6.71 4.65
CA ASN A 600 -15.52 6.86 3.91
C ASN A 600 -15.95 5.66 3.03
N TRP A 601 -15.54 4.45 3.40
CA TRP A 601 -15.71 3.23 2.60
C TRP A 601 -14.95 3.21 1.28
N ALA A 602 -13.88 4.00 1.15
CA ALA A 602 -12.89 3.81 0.09
C ALA A 602 -12.38 2.36 0.09
N ARG A 603 -12.06 1.84 -1.10
CA ARG A 603 -11.59 0.47 -1.31
C ARG A 603 -10.13 0.44 -1.76
N SER A 604 -9.34 -0.51 -1.24
CA SER A 604 -7.91 -0.64 -1.53
C SER A 604 -7.36 -1.99 -1.08
N ASN A 605 -6.20 -2.38 -1.63
CA ASN A 605 -5.40 -3.50 -1.11
C ASN A 605 -4.89 -3.27 0.33
N ALA A 606 -4.79 -2.01 0.79
CA ALA A 606 -4.32 -1.68 2.14
C ALA A 606 -5.36 -1.99 3.25
N TYR A 607 -6.60 -2.31 2.90
CA TYR A 607 -7.73 -2.39 3.82
C TYR A 607 -8.13 -3.85 4.12
N GLU A 608 -7.23 -4.58 4.78
CA GLU A 608 -7.38 -6.02 5.05
C GLU A 608 -8.61 -6.38 5.89
N SER A 609 -9.48 -7.23 5.34
CA SER A 609 -10.72 -7.70 5.97
C SER A 609 -10.60 -9.19 6.30
N THR A 610 -10.61 -9.54 7.58
CA THR A 610 -10.26 -10.90 8.06
C THR A 610 -11.44 -11.63 8.68
N ILE A 611 -11.78 -12.82 8.18
CA ILE A 611 -12.62 -13.82 8.86
C ILE A 611 -11.69 -14.75 9.66
N ARG A 612 -11.87 -14.80 10.99
CA ARG A 612 -11.02 -15.63 11.88
C ARG A 612 -11.87 -16.59 12.71
N SER A 613 -11.68 -17.89 12.54
CA SER A 613 -12.39 -18.91 13.33
C SER A 613 -11.48 -19.56 14.37
N THR A 614 -11.88 -19.43 15.64
CA THR A 614 -11.07 -19.79 16.82
C THR A 614 -11.62 -20.99 17.60
N ALA A 615 -12.77 -21.54 17.19
CA ALA A 615 -13.51 -22.54 17.97
C ALA A 615 -14.02 -23.71 17.12
N VAL A 616 -13.93 -24.92 17.70
CA VAL A 616 -14.48 -26.14 17.10
C VAL A 616 -16.00 -26.13 17.20
N ALA A 617 -16.69 -26.24 16.07
CA ALA A 617 -18.14 -26.38 16.01
C ALA A 617 -18.53 -27.51 15.05
N ASN A 618 -19.48 -28.35 15.47
CA ASN A 618 -19.92 -29.55 14.72
C ASN A 618 -18.75 -30.48 14.34
N GLY A 619 -17.80 -30.69 15.27
CA GLY A 619 -16.67 -31.61 15.10
C GLY A 619 -15.57 -31.15 14.13
N ARG A 620 -15.54 -29.86 13.76
CA ARG A 620 -14.53 -29.27 12.86
C ARG A 620 -14.19 -27.83 13.23
N MET A 621 -12.97 -27.41 12.91
CA MET A 621 -12.63 -25.99 12.76
C MET A 621 -13.02 -25.56 11.33
N THR A 622 -13.77 -24.48 11.18
CA THR A 622 -14.09 -23.91 9.86
C THR A 622 -14.30 -22.40 9.95
N ALA A 623 -13.67 -21.65 9.05
CA ALA A 623 -13.82 -20.19 8.95
C ALA A 623 -14.91 -19.81 7.94
N LEU A 624 -14.85 -20.33 6.71
CA LEU A 624 -15.85 -20.11 5.68
C LEU A 624 -16.46 -21.44 5.21
N GLU A 625 -17.79 -21.52 5.17
CA GLU A 625 -18.53 -22.72 4.81
C GLU A 625 -19.57 -22.43 3.71
N GLY A 626 -19.40 -23.04 2.54
CA GLY A 626 -20.35 -22.97 1.42
C GLY A 626 -21.09 -24.29 1.21
N THR A 627 -22.38 -24.23 0.91
CA THR A 627 -23.17 -25.40 0.53
C THR A 627 -24.29 -25.01 -0.43
N ASN A 628 -24.43 -25.74 -1.55
CA ASN A 628 -25.41 -25.46 -2.60
C ASN A 628 -25.32 -24.01 -3.14
N ILE A 629 -24.11 -23.58 -3.50
CA ILE A 629 -23.88 -22.27 -4.14
C ILE A 629 -24.16 -22.43 -5.64
N LEU A 630 -25.40 -22.11 -6.02
CA LEU A 630 -26.01 -22.35 -7.34
C LEU A 630 -26.38 -21.05 -8.09
N GLN A 631 -26.19 -19.89 -7.46
CA GLN A 631 -26.23 -18.56 -8.07
C GLN A 631 -24.85 -17.91 -7.91
N ALA A 632 -24.43 -17.12 -8.90
CA ALA A 632 -23.12 -16.48 -8.93
C ALA A 632 -22.82 -15.79 -7.59
N THR A 633 -21.73 -16.21 -6.94
CA THR A 633 -21.33 -15.76 -5.61
C THR A 633 -19.82 -15.58 -5.63
N THR A 634 -19.35 -14.41 -5.24
CA THR A 634 -17.92 -14.09 -5.16
C THR A 634 -17.51 -13.88 -3.71
N VAL A 635 -16.34 -14.38 -3.34
CA VAL A 635 -15.63 -13.91 -2.14
C VAL A 635 -14.32 -13.31 -2.60
N ASP A 636 -14.20 -11.99 -2.47
CA ASP A 636 -13.07 -11.22 -2.98
C ASP A 636 -12.31 -10.50 -1.87
N ARG A 637 -10.97 -10.54 -1.94
CA ARG A 637 -10.05 -9.70 -1.14
C ARG A 637 -10.25 -9.86 0.38
N MET A 638 -10.53 -11.08 0.83
CA MET A 638 -10.64 -11.46 2.24
C MET A 638 -9.43 -12.26 2.71
N THR A 639 -9.01 -12.03 3.96
CA THR A 639 -8.19 -12.99 4.72
C THR A 639 -9.13 -13.95 5.43
N ILE A 640 -9.00 -15.25 5.23
CA ILE A 640 -9.89 -16.29 5.74
C ILE A 640 -9.04 -17.32 6.48
N GLU A 641 -9.08 -17.30 7.81
CA GLU A 641 -8.17 -18.12 8.61
C GLU A 641 -8.82 -18.87 9.78
N THR A 642 -8.22 -20.01 10.12
CA THR A 642 -8.55 -20.77 11.33
C THR A 642 -7.34 -20.88 12.25
N THR A 643 -7.57 -20.77 13.56
CA THR A 643 -6.50 -21.08 14.52
C THR A 643 -6.18 -22.58 14.52
N SER A 644 -4.99 -22.93 15.00
CA SER A 644 -4.66 -24.33 15.28
C SER A 644 -5.60 -24.91 16.35
N THR A 645 -5.95 -26.20 16.25
CA THR A 645 -6.80 -26.88 17.25
C THR A 645 -6.05 -27.97 17.99
N GLY A 646 -6.18 -27.97 19.33
CA GLY A 646 -5.72 -29.06 20.20
C GLY A 646 -6.78 -30.14 20.45
N SER A 647 -8.00 -29.99 19.91
CA SER A 647 -9.07 -30.98 20.10
C SER A 647 -8.80 -32.24 19.30
N ALA A 648 -8.79 -33.40 19.97
CA ALA A 648 -8.23 -34.62 19.39
C ALA A 648 -9.00 -35.12 18.15
N GLY A 649 -8.26 -35.49 17.10
CA GLY A 649 -8.79 -35.98 15.82
C GLY A 649 -9.55 -34.94 14.98
N ILE A 650 -9.66 -33.67 15.42
CA ILE A 650 -10.44 -32.64 14.74
C ILE A 650 -9.68 -32.09 13.53
N SER A 651 -10.28 -32.24 12.35
CA SER A 651 -9.81 -31.64 11.11
C SER A 651 -10.08 -30.13 11.05
N ASN A 652 -9.21 -29.43 10.33
CA ASN A 652 -9.19 -27.98 10.18
C ASN A 652 -9.39 -27.59 8.71
N TYR A 653 -10.30 -26.67 8.44
CA TYR A 653 -10.70 -26.24 7.10
C TYR A 653 -10.78 -24.71 7.07
N ALA A 654 -9.92 -23.99 6.35
CA ALA A 654 -10.11 -22.54 6.24
C ALA A 654 -11.37 -22.24 5.42
N VAL A 655 -11.47 -22.84 4.22
CA VAL A 655 -12.68 -22.87 3.40
C VAL A 655 -13.16 -24.31 3.18
N TYR A 656 -14.44 -24.56 3.43
CA TYR A 656 -15.12 -25.80 3.05
C TYR A 656 -16.25 -25.50 2.05
N CYS A 657 -16.34 -26.27 0.96
CA CYS A 657 -17.42 -26.15 0.00
C CYS A 657 -17.99 -27.50 -0.44
N ASN A 658 -19.33 -27.60 -0.48
CA ASN A 658 -20.05 -28.77 -0.98
C ASN A 658 -21.14 -28.35 -1.97
N ASN A 659 -21.06 -28.82 -3.23
CA ASN A 659 -21.95 -28.40 -4.31
C ASN A 659 -21.93 -26.87 -4.53
N CYS A 660 -20.76 -26.33 -4.85
CA CYS A 660 -20.48 -24.91 -5.03
C CYS A 660 -20.08 -24.58 -6.48
N ASP A 661 -20.99 -24.82 -7.42
CA ASP A 661 -20.68 -24.80 -8.86
C ASP A 661 -20.55 -23.40 -9.48
N VAL A 662 -20.94 -22.34 -8.76
CA VAL A 662 -20.81 -20.95 -9.20
C VAL A 662 -20.27 -20.04 -8.09
N LEU A 663 -19.36 -20.59 -7.27
CA LEU A 663 -18.55 -19.84 -6.33
C LEU A 663 -17.22 -19.42 -6.97
N THR A 664 -16.94 -18.12 -6.96
CA THR A 664 -15.62 -17.56 -7.26
C THR A 664 -14.93 -17.16 -5.96
N LEU A 665 -13.70 -17.63 -5.75
CA LEU A 665 -12.80 -17.08 -4.75
C LEU A 665 -11.73 -16.27 -5.50
N SER A 666 -11.64 -14.97 -5.25
CA SER A 666 -10.69 -14.07 -5.90
C SER A 666 -9.87 -13.24 -4.90
N ASN A 667 -8.58 -13.03 -5.18
CA ASN A 667 -7.70 -12.15 -4.39
C ASN A 667 -7.63 -12.47 -2.87
N ASN A 668 -7.98 -13.69 -2.42
CA ASN A 668 -8.04 -14.01 -1.00
C ASN A 668 -6.72 -14.55 -0.44
N VAL A 669 -6.51 -14.37 0.86
CA VAL A 669 -5.53 -15.11 1.65
C VAL A 669 -6.29 -16.15 2.48
N ILE A 670 -6.05 -17.43 2.26
CA ILE A 670 -6.77 -18.54 2.89
C ILE A 670 -5.77 -19.36 3.70
N ASP A 671 -5.86 -19.37 5.04
CA ASP A 671 -4.89 -20.06 5.91
C ASP A 671 -5.55 -20.97 6.94
N ALA A 672 -5.31 -22.28 6.83
CA ALA A 672 -5.84 -23.26 7.78
C ALA A 672 -4.83 -23.58 8.88
N GLY A 673 -5.18 -23.38 10.15
CA GLY A 673 -4.34 -23.77 11.27
C GLY A 673 -4.04 -25.28 11.35
N ASN A 674 -3.13 -25.67 12.25
CA ASN A 674 -2.82 -27.08 12.49
C ASN A 674 -4.05 -27.86 12.98
N ALA A 675 -4.12 -29.13 12.59
CA ALA A 675 -5.20 -30.04 12.99
C ALA A 675 -4.85 -30.88 14.23
N GLY A 676 -5.87 -31.38 14.93
CA GLY A 676 -5.71 -32.01 16.24
C GLY A 676 -5.18 -33.43 16.18
N ALA A 677 -4.23 -33.77 17.06
CA ALA A 677 -3.67 -35.12 17.16
C ALA A 677 -4.71 -36.17 17.62
N GLY A 678 -4.54 -37.43 17.22
CA GLY A 678 -5.40 -38.54 17.62
C GLY A 678 -5.22 -38.92 19.10
N THR A 679 -6.28 -39.43 19.71
CA THR A 679 -6.26 -39.96 21.09
C THR A 679 -5.49 -41.28 21.17
N LEU A 680 -4.70 -41.44 22.23
CA LEU A 680 -4.07 -42.72 22.56
C LEU A 680 -5.13 -43.81 22.81
N GLY A 681 -4.85 -45.03 22.36
CA GLY A 681 -5.64 -46.21 22.67
C GLY A 681 -5.45 -46.63 24.12
N GLY A 682 -6.54 -47.05 24.78
CA GLY A 682 -6.48 -47.56 26.15
C GLY A 682 -5.72 -48.89 26.24
N ASN A 683 -5.03 -49.12 27.36
CA ASN A 683 -4.39 -50.41 27.63
C ASN A 683 -5.44 -51.50 27.88
N GLY A 684 -5.06 -52.75 27.64
CA GLY A 684 -5.89 -53.91 27.96
C GLY A 684 -6.06 -54.15 29.47
N SER A 685 -6.93 -55.10 29.82
CA SER A 685 -7.17 -55.55 31.19
C SER A 685 -6.46 -56.87 31.47
N THR A 686 -5.77 -56.94 32.60
CA THR A 686 -5.07 -58.15 33.07
C THR A 686 -6.05 -59.31 33.25
N GLY A 687 -5.67 -60.50 32.78
CA GLY A 687 -6.50 -61.69 32.93
C GLY A 687 -6.57 -62.19 34.38
N SER A 688 -7.71 -62.73 34.80
CA SER A 688 -7.88 -63.33 36.13
C SER A 688 -6.98 -64.55 36.32
N SER A 689 -6.34 -64.67 37.49
CA SER A 689 -5.61 -65.88 37.87
C SER A 689 -6.54 -67.08 38.08
N GLY A 690 -6.01 -68.28 37.85
CA GLY A 690 -6.70 -69.53 38.15
C GLY A 690 -6.61 -69.88 39.64
N ASN A 691 -7.68 -70.44 40.21
CA ASN A 691 -7.68 -70.87 41.60
C ASN A 691 -6.84 -72.16 41.79
N VAL A 692 -6.34 -72.34 43.02
CA VAL A 692 -5.61 -73.55 43.40
C VAL A 692 -6.50 -74.79 43.39
N GLY A 693 -5.92 -75.95 43.10
CA GLY A 693 -6.57 -77.24 43.33
C GLY A 693 -6.58 -77.60 44.82
N ALA A 694 -7.60 -78.34 45.25
CA ALA A 694 -7.68 -78.84 46.62
C ALA A 694 -6.76 -80.06 46.82
N ASN A 695 -6.28 -80.25 48.04
CA ASN A 695 -5.47 -81.42 48.39
C ASN A 695 -6.32 -82.71 48.38
N GLY A 696 -5.69 -83.85 48.15
CA GLY A 696 -6.30 -85.16 48.38
C GLY A 696 -6.41 -85.49 49.86
N THR A 697 -7.37 -86.34 50.23
CA THR A 697 -7.55 -86.80 51.62
C THR A 697 -6.77 -88.09 51.88
N GLN A 698 -6.46 -88.34 53.15
CA GLN A 698 -5.84 -89.59 53.59
C GLN A 698 -6.78 -90.78 53.32
N GLY A 699 -6.21 -91.93 52.93
CA GLY A 699 -6.90 -93.23 52.94
C GLY A 699 -6.77 -93.93 54.30
N ASN A 700 -7.66 -94.88 54.61
CA ASN A 700 -7.57 -95.62 55.87
C ASN A 700 -6.59 -96.80 55.73
N ASN A 701 -5.62 -96.89 56.63
CA ASN A 701 -4.50 -97.83 56.53
C ASN A 701 -4.89 -99.25 57.00
N ASP A 702 -5.96 -99.35 57.81
CA ASP A 702 -6.50 -100.61 58.33
C ASP A 702 -7.89 -100.96 57.72
N GLY A 703 -8.15 -100.48 56.49
CA GLY A 703 -9.32 -100.82 55.67
C GLY A 703 -9.94 -99.64 54.92
N ASN A 704 -11.25 -99.68 54.65
CA ASN A 704 -11.98 -98.61 53.96
C ASN A 704 -12.31 -97.38 54.84
N PRO A 705 -12.56 -96.18 54.28
CA PRO A 705 -12.63 -95.85 52.85
C PRO A 705 -11.28 -95.40 52.25
N PRO A 706 -11.14 -95.41 50.91
CA PRO A 706 -10.00 -94.79 50.24
C PRO A 706 -10.03 -93.27 50.36
N GLY A 707 -8.85 -92.67 50.24
CA GLY A 707 -8.69 -91.22 50.22
C GLY A 707 -9.35 -90.61 48.98
N THR A 708 -10.25 -89.66 49.17
CA THR A 708 -10.87 -88.92 48.07
C THR A 708 -9.85 -87.99 47.41
N GLY A 709 -9.84 -87.98 46.08
CA GLY A 709 -9.01 -87.08 45.28
C GLY A 709 -9.55 -85.65 45.31
N GLY A 710 -8.64 -84.68 45.48
CA GLY A 710 -8.99 -83.27 45.66
C GLY A 710 -9.68 -82.65 44.45
N ASN A 711 -10.63 -81.74 44.68
CA ASN A 711 -11.29 -81.01 43.60
C ASN A 711 -10.29 -80.16 42.80
N GLY A 712 -10.43 -80.16 41.47
CA GLY A 712 -9.66 -79.27 40.60
C GLY A 712 -10.00 -77.80 40.84
N GLY A 713 -9.01 -76.92 40.69
CA GLY A 713 -9.19 -75.48 40.86
C GLY A 713 -10.16 -74.89 39.84
N THR A 714 -10.93 -73.88 40.24
CA THR A 714 -11.88 -73.16 39.37
C THR A 714 -11.24 -71.97 38.65
N SER A 715 -11.77 -71.57 37.49
CA SER A 715 -11.27 -70.45 36.69
C SER A 715 -12.42 -69.70 36.01
N SER A 716 -12.36 -68.37 35.98
CA SER A 716 -13.41 -67.52 35.41
C SER A 716 -13.51 -67.59 33.88
N CYS A 717 -12.49 -68.13 33.21
CA CYS A 717 -12.49 -68.48 31.78
C CYS A 717 -12.69 -69.98 31.55
N SER A 718 -13.31 -70.68 32.50
CA SER A 718 -13.68 -72.09 32.42
C SER A 718 -12.52 -73.08 32.23
N ARG A 719 -11.28 -72.67 32.53
CA ARG A 719 -10.08 -73.51 32.48
C ARG A 719 -9.83 -74.24 33.80
N THR A 720 -10.81 -75.01 34.26
CA THR A 720 -10.72 -75.70 35.55
C THR A 720 -9.66 -76.81 35.52
N GLY A 721 -8.99 -77.02 36.66
CA GLY A 721 -8.09 -78.16 36.82
C GLY A 721 -8.85 -79.48 36.91
N GLY A 722 -8.15 -80.60 36.74
CA GLY A 722 -8.71 -81.94 36.91
C GLY A 722 -8.88 -82.31 38.39
N LYS A 723 -9.94 -83.05 38.74
CA LYS A 723 -10.05 -83.68 40.08
C LYS A 723 -8.92 -84.69 40.26
N GLY A 724 -8.32 -84.77 41.44
CA GLY A 724 -7.41 -85.88 41.79
C GLY A 724 -8.14 -87.22 41.72
N GLY A 725 -7.40 -88.30 41.50
CA GLY A 725 -7.93 -89.66 41.60
C GLY A 725 -8.21 -90.02 43.05
N ASP A 726 -9.34 -90.69 43.30
CA ASP A 726 -9.56 -91.34 44.59
C ASP A 726 -8.61 -92.55 44.71
N GLY A 727 -8.15 -92.86 45.92
CA GLY A 727 -7.26 -93.99 46.17
C GLY A 727 -7.91 -95.36 45.92
N GLY A 728 -7.11 -96.41 45.87
CA GLY A 728 -7.60 -97.78 45.74
C GLY A 728 -8.36 -98.22 47.00
N ALA A 729 -9.51 -98.87 46.86
CA ALA A 729 -10.16 -99.54 47.99
C ALA A 729 -9.33 -100.73 48.47
N GLU A 730 -9.43 -101.09 49.75
CA GLU A 730 -8.67 -102.18 50.39
C GLU A 730 -8.50 -103.44 49.50
N GLY A 731 -7.29 -103.99 49.48
CA GLY A 731 -6.91 -105.17 48.70
C GLY A 731 -6.34 -104.84 47.32
N ASN A 732 -6.46 -105.78 46.38
CA ASN A 732 -5.78 -105.74 45.07
C ASN A 732 -6.40 -104.73 44.07
N ASN A 733 -6.59 -103.47 44.48
CA ASN A 733 -7.17 -102.40 43.67
C ASN A 733 -6.17 -101.25 43.46
N SER A 734 -5.99 -100.84 42.20
CA SER A 734 -5.28 -99.61 41.88
C SER A 734 -6.04 -98.37 42.35
N GLY A 735 -5.33 -97.28 42.63
CA GLY A 735 -5.92 -95.96 42.69
C GLY A 735 -6.50 -95.53 41.34
N GLN A 736 -7.39 -94.53 41.36
CA GLN A 736 -7.93 -93.96 40.13
C GLN A 736 -6.92 -93.01 39.48
N THR A 737 -6.89 -92.98 38.15
CA THR A 737 -6.18 -91.93 37.40
C THR A 737 -6.85 -90.58 37.64
N GLY A 738 -6.06 -89.54 37.85
CA GLY A 738 -6.56 -88.18 38.01
C GLY A 738 -7.30 -87.68 36.76
N GLY A 739 -8.28 -86.81 36.96
CA GLY A 739 -9.02 -86.19 35.88
C GLY A 739 -8.15 -85.29 35.01
N THR A 740 -8.46 -85.22 33.72
CA THR A 740 -7.84 -84.31 32.75
C THR A 740 -8.24 -82.87 33.05
N GLY A 741 -7.27 -81.94 33.10
CA GLY A 741 -7.52 -80.51 33.22
C GLY A 741 -8.10 -79.91 31.93
N VAL A 742 -8.98 -78.91 32.03
CA VAL A 742 -9.65 -78.33 30.86
C VAL A 742 -8.63 -77.68 29.94
N GLY A 743 -8.60 -78.17 28.69
CA GLY A 743 -7.53 -77.90 27.73
C GLY A 743 -6.70 -79.13 27.36
N GLY A 744 -6.98 -80.30 27.96
CA GLY A 744 -6.42 -81.60 27.55
C GLY A 744 -5.21 -82.07 28.35
N THR A 745 -4.89 -81.41 29.47
CA THR A 745 -3.75 -81.78 30.31
C THR A 745 -4.06 -83.05 31.09
N LEU A 746 -3.39 -84.15 30.75
CA LEU A 746 -3.62 -85.47 31.34
C LEU A 746 -3.39 -85.46 32.87
N GLY A 747 -4.28 -86.15 33.60
CA GLY A 747 -4.04 -86.47 35.00
C GLY A 747 -3.00 -87.58 35.17
N GLY A 748 -2.47 -87.69 36.38
CA GLY A 748 -1.50 -88.72 36.72
C GLY A 748 -2.17 -90.08 36.86
N ASN A 749 -1.50 -91.13 36.38
CA ASN A 749 -1.98 -92.51 36.49
C ASN A 749 -2.18 -92.89 37.96
N GLY A 750 -3.24 -93.65 38.26
CA GLY A 750 -3.40 -94.23 39.59
C GLY A 750 -2.30 -95.25 39.90
N GLY A 751 -1.88 -95.31 41.15
CA GLY A 751 -0.88 -96.26 41.63
C GLY A 751 -1.44 -97.69 41.63
N GLY A 752 -0.62 -98.68 41.29
CA GLY A 752 -1.01 -100.09 41.35
C GLY A 752 -1.07 -100.61 42.79
N PRO A 753 -1.84 -101.68 43.08
CA PRO A 753 -1.82 -102.31 44.40
C PRO A 753 -0.46 -102.97 44.68
N GLY A 754 -0.08 -103.07 45.95
CA GLY A 754 1.22 -103.63 46.36
C GLY A 754 1.42 -103.67 47.88
N ASP A 755 2.64 -103.96 48.34
CA ASP A 755 3.03 -103.85 49.75
C ASP A 755 4.44 -103.21 49.83
N PRO A 756 4.55 -101.87 50.06
CA PRO A 756 3.45 -100.91 50.17
C PRO A 756 2.69 -100.72 48.84
N GLY A 757 1.48 -100.14 48.93
CA GLY A 757 0.72 -99.73 47.75
C GLY A 757 1.52 -98.81 46.83
N GLY A 758 1.32 -98.91 45.52
CA GLY A 758 2.06 -98.10 44.55
C GLY A 758 1.62 -96.63 44.55
N ASP A 759 2.57 -95.72 44.35
CA ASP A 759 2.30 -94.28 44.33
C ASP A 759 1.49 -93.82 43.12
N GLY A 760 0.59 -92.86 43.36
CA GLY A 760 -0.14 -92.15 42.32
C GLY A 760 0.78 -91.19 41.54
N GLY A 761 0.66 -91.20 40.21
CA GLY A 761 1.41 -90.31 39.34
C GLY A 761 1.05 -88.83 39.56
N VAL A 762 2.04 -87.95 39.40
CA VAL A 762 1.82 -86.50 39.42
C VAL A 762 1.00 -86.07 38.18
N GLY A 763 0.04 -85.16 38.38
CA GLY A 763 -0.78 -84.61 37.30
C GLY A 763 0.03 -83.70 36.37
N GLY A 764 -0.29 -83.73 35.07
CA GLY A 764 0.40 -82.92 34.07
C GLY A 764 0.29 -81.42 34.33
N LEU A 765 1.35 -80.66 34.01
CA LEU A 765 1.33 -79.20 34.06
C LEU A 765 0.46 -78.64 32.92
N GLY A 766 -0.35 -77.63 33.24
CA GLY A 766 -1.14 -76.92 32.25
C GLY A 766 -0.25 -76.10 31.31
N ASN A 767 -0.45 -76.24 30.01
CA ASN A 767 0.22 -75.39 29.01
C ASN A 767 -0.19 -73.92 29.21
N ASN A 768 0.78 -73.01 29.10
CA ASN A 768 0.52 -71.57 29.09
C ASN A 768 -0.29 -71.17 27.85
N GLY A 769 -1.10 -70.13 27.98
CA GLY A 769 -1.79 -69.52 26.86
C GLY A 769 -0.83 -68.78 25.92
N GLY A 770 -1.10 -68.83 24.62
CA GLY A 770 -0.33 -68.10 23.60
C GLY A 770 -0.52 -66.59 23.71
N LEU A 771 0.46 -65.82 23.21
CA LEU A 771 0.36 -64.37 23.10
C LEU A 771 -0.77 -63.98 22.14
N GLY A 772 -1.46 -62.88 22.44
CA GLY A 772 -2.42 -62.25 21.54
C GLY A 772 -1.73 -61.70 20.30
N GLY A 773 -2.37 -61.85 19.14
CA GLY A 773 -1.94 -61.20 17.91
C GLY A 773 -2.14 -59.69 18.00
N GLY A 774 -1.11 -58.93 17.69
CA GLY A 774 -1.16 -57.47 17.63
C GLY A 774 -2.05 -56.97 16.49
N ALA A 775 -2.50 -55.72 16.63
CA ALA A 775 -3.38 -55.10 15.65
C ALA A 775 -2.63 -54.29 14.58
N SER A 776 -3.25 -54.18 13.40
CA SER A 776 -2.80 -53.30 12.33
C SER A 776 -3.00 -51.83 12.71
N GLY A 777 -2.06 -50.99 12.29
CA GLY A 777 -2.20 -49.54 12.38
C GLY A 777 -3.29 -49.03 11.44
N GLY A 778 -3.81 -47.84 11.73
CA GLY A 778 -4.67 -47.10 10.82
C GLY A 778 -3.88 -46.67 9.58
N ASN A 779 -4.51 -46.77 8.41
CA ASN A 779 -3.87 -46.39 7.15
C ASN A 779 -4.66 -45.30 6.43
N GLY A 780 -4.10 -44.09 6.34
CA GLY A 780 -4.70 -42.95 5.65
C GLY A 780 -6.07 -42.54 6.19
N GLY A 781 -6.97 -42.12 5.31
CA GLY A 781 -8.34 -41.73 5.64
C GLY A 781 -9.22 -41.68 4.40
N SER A 782 -10.46 -41.23 4.56
CA SER A 782 -11.43 -41.05 3.49
C SER A 782 -12.41 -39.94 3.80
N THR A 783 -13.20 -39.53 2.81
CA THR A 783 -14.28 -38.55 3.02
C THR A 783 -15.57 -39.28 3.38
N ALA A 784 -16.12 -39.01 4.57
CA ALA A 784 -17.38 -39.55 5.05
C ALA A 784 -18.34 -38.40 5.37
N THR A 785 -19.60 -38.49 4.92
CA THR A 785 -20.62 -37.43 5.08
C THR A 785 -20.17 -36.04 4.58
N GLY A 786 -19.25 -36.00 3.61
CA GLY A 786 -18.66 -34.77 3.07
C GLY A 786 -17.38 -34.29 3.76
N PHE A 787 -17.00 -34.83 4.92
CA PHE A 787 -15.83 -34.39 5.68
C PHE A 787 -14.73 -35.45 5.74
N TRP A 788 -13.48 -35.02 5.91
CA TRP A 788 -12.35 -35.92 6.07
C TRP A 788 -12.36 -36.66 7.42
N VAL A 789 -12.18 -37.98 7.38
CA VAL A 789 -12.05 -38.88 8.53
C VAL A 789 -10.80 -39.74 8.35
N THR A 790 -9.89 -39.71 9.34
CA THR A 790 -8.70 -40.59 9.36
C THR A 790 -9.00 -41.95 9.97
N ASN A 791 -8.32 -42.97 9.46
CA ASN A 791 -8.52 -44.34 9.91
C ASN A 791 -7.82 -44.59 11.26
N THR A 792 -8.57 -45.18 12.20
CA THR A 792 -8.07 -45.56 13.51
C THR A 792 -7.26 -46.86 13.44
N GLY A 793 -6.36 -47.08 14.40
CA GLY A 793 -5.75 -48.38 14.60
C GLY A 793 -6.76 -49.42 15.09
N ASN A 794 -6.48 -50.70 14.86
CA ASN A 794 -7.33 -51.78 15.35
C ASN A 794 -7.01 -52.13 16.82
N THR A 795 -7.94 -52.82 17.50
CA THR A 795 -7.73 -53.35 18.85
C THR A 795 -7.01 -54.70 18.79
N GLY A 796 -5.99 -54.89 19.63
CA GLY A 796 -5.22 -56.13 19.69
C GLY A 796 -6.06 -57.31 20.18
N ASN A 797 -5.66 -58.53 19.83
CA ASN A 797 -6.37 -59.74 20.25
C ASN A 797 -6.08 -60.09 21.72
N THR A 798 -7.08 -60.60 22.43
CA THR A 798 -6.93 -61.21 23.77
C THR A 798 -5.96 -62.40 23.71
N GLY A 799 -5.10 -62.54 24.72
CA GLY A 799 -4.20 -63.67 24.86
C GLY A 799 -4.95 -64.99 25.08
N GLY A 800 -4.33 -66.11 24.75
CA GLY A 800 -4.90 -67.43 25.06
C GLY A 800 -5.05 -67.64 26.56
N HIS A 801 -6.07 -68.37 26.99
CA HIS A 801 -6.14 -68.86 28.38
C HIS A 801 -5.17 -70.02 28.56
N GLY A 802 -4.54 -70.12 29.74
CA GLY A 802 -3.77 -71.31 30.12
C GLY A 802 -4.68 -72.51 30.34
N ASN A 803 -4.15 -73.71 30.15
CA ASN A 803 -4.90 -74.95 30.43
C ASN A 803 -4.95 -75.24 31.94
N GLY A 804 -6.02 -75.88 32.41
CA GLY A 804 -6.03 -76.46 33.76
C GLY A 804 -4.99 -77.56 33.88
N GLY A 805 -4.35 -77.70 35.05
CA GLY A 805 -3.47 -78.82 35.35
C GLY A 805 -4.26 -80.12 35.51
N GLY A 806 -3.61 -81.26 35.24
CA GLY A 806 -4.21 -82.57 35.51
C GLY A 806 -4.30 -82.84 37.01
N GLY A 807 -5.30 -83.61 37.45
CA GLY A 807 -5.31 -84.15 38.81
C GLY A 807 -4.19 -85.18 38.99
N GLY A 808 -3.63 -85.30 40.19
CA GLY A 808 -2.74 -86.41 40.52
C GLY A 808 -3.52 -87.72 40.66
N GLY A 809 -2.87 -88.85 40.39
CA GLY A 809 -3.48 -90.17 40.59
C GLY A 809 -3.69 -90.48 42.08
N GLY A 810 -4.70 -91.28 42.40
CA GLY A 810 -4.81 -91.89 43.72
C GLY A 810 -3.71 -92.94 43.92
N GLY A 811 -3.26 -93.11 45.16
CA GLY A 811 -2.37 -94.21 45.53
C GLY A 811 -3.08 -95.56 45.44
N GLY A 812 -2.33 -96.62 45.17
CA GLY A 812 -2.80 -98.00 45.25
C GLY A 812 -3.11 -98.41 46.69
N ALA A 813 -4.04 -99.34 46.85
CA ALA A 813 -4.27 -100.01 48.13
C ALA A 813 -3.11 -100.97 48.46
N GLN A 814 -2.97 -101.27 49.76
CA GLN A 814 -2.09 -102.34 50.19
C GLN A 814 -2.71 -103.69 49.81
N HIS A 815 -1.87 -104.65 49.43
CA HIS A 815 -2.27 -106.05 49.29
C HIS A 815 -1.12 -107.00 49.63
N CYS A 816 -1.23 -107.72 50.73
CA CYS A 816 -0.25 -108.75 51.09
C CYS A 816 -0.87 -110.01 51.72
N PHE A 817 -0.07 -111.08 51.84
CA PHE A 817 -0.55 -112.39 52.31
C PHE A 817 -0.79 -112.46 53.84
N ALA A 818 -0.33 -111.47 54.62
CA ALA A 818 -0.34 -111.50 56.09
C ALA A 818 -0.36 -110.12 56.76
N CYS A 819 -1.09 -109.16 56.19
CA CYS A 819 -1.35 -107.81 56.73
C CYS A 819 -2.87 -107.55 56.74
N ASN A 820 -3.28 -106.38 57.24
CA ASN A 820 -4.63 -105.88 57.09
C ASN A 820 -4.63 -104.85 55.96
N ASP A 821 -5.23 -105.17 54.81
CA ASP A 821 -5.06 -104.40 53.58
C ASP A 821 -5.62 -102.95 53.73
N GLY A 822 -4.75 -101.94 53.70
CA GLY A 822 -5.13 -100.52 53.70
C GLY A 822 -5.63 -99.98 52.36
N ALA A 823 -6.51 -98.96 52.41
CA ALA A 823 -7.01 -98.24 51.25
C ALA A 823 -6.13 -97.02 50.90
N GLY A 824 -5.82 -96.85 49.61
CA GLY A 824 -4.85 -95.87 49.12
C GLY A 824 -5.22 -94.39 49.36
N ASN A 825 -4.20 -93.53 49.32
CA ASN A 825 -4.36 -92.09 49.50
C ASN A 825 -4.98 -91.38 48.28
N GLY A 826 -5.71 -90.28 48.53
CA GLY A 826 -6.29 -89.45 47.48
C GLY A 826 -5.24 -88.57 46.79
N GLY A 827 -5.31 -88.49 45.46
CA GLY A 827 -4.50 -87.59 44.65
C GLY A 827 -4.92 -86.12 44.79
N GLY A 828 -3.98 -85.19 44.59
CA GLY A 828 -4.26 -83.75 44.62
C GLY A 828 -5.00 -83.27 43.37
N GLY A 829 -5.91 -82.31 43.54
CA GLY A 829 -6.60 -81.66 42.42
C GLY A 829 -5.65 -80.78 41.62
N GLY A 830 -5.76 -80.80 40.29
CA GLY A 830 -5.00 -79.91 39.42
C GLY A 830 -5.40 -78.45 39.63
N GLY A 831 -4.45 -77.53 39.48
CA GLY A 831 -4.70 -76.09 39.55
C GLY A 831 -5.38 -75.56 38.29
N ALA A 832 -6.18 -74.50 38.43
CA ALA A 832 -6.89 -73.92 37.29
C ALA A 832 -5.96 -73.12 36.37
N GLY A 833 -6.26 -73.09 35.08
CA GLY A 833 -5.58 -72.23 34.11
C GLY A 833 -5.95 -70.75 34.32
N GLY A 834 -4.94 -69.89 34.24
CA GLY A 834 -5.10 -68.44 34.26
C GLY A 834 -5.67 -67.92 32.94
N CYS A 835 -6.45 -66.84 33.01
CA CYS A 835 -7.10 -66.27 31.84
C CYS A 835 -6.14 -65.36 31.06
N GLY A 836 -6.21 -65.35 29.73
CA GLY A 836 -5.43 -64.41 28.93
C GLY A 836 -5.82 -62.96 29.20
N GLY A 837 -4.86 -62.05 29.12
CA GLY A 837 -5.11 -60.61 29.21
C GLY A 837 -5.73 -60.09 27.92
N THR A 838 -6.59 -59.06 28.00
CA THR A 838 -7.18 -58.48 26.80
C THR A 838 -6.13 -57.70 26.01
N GLY A 839 -6.32 -57.59 24.70
CA GLY A 839 -5.47 -56.71 23.89
C GLY A 839 -5.69 -55.24 24.23
N GLY A 840 -4.73 -54.41 23.82
CA GLY A 840 -4.84 -52.96 23.90
C GLY A 840 -5.70 -52.39 22.79
N PHE A 841 -6.43 -51.31 23.07
CA PHE A 841 -7.27 -50.62 22.08
C PHE A 841 -6.41 -49.87 21.07
N GLY A 842 -6.91 -49.73 19.85
CA GLY A 842 -6.24 -48.92 18.83
C GLY A 842 -6.28 -47.43 19.14
N GLY A 843 -5.27 -46.68 18.71
CA GLY A 843 -5.28 -45.22 18.75
C GLY A 843 -6.14 -44.62 17.63
N THR A 844 -6.74 -43.45 17.87
CA THR A 844 -7.54 -42.78 16.83
C THR A 844 -6.65 -42.00 15.85
N GLY A 845 -7.17 -41.73 14.64
CA GLY A 845 -6.42 -40.95 13.66
C GLY A 845 -6.32 -39.47 14.02
N GLY A 846 -5.30 -38.78 13.51
CA GLY A 846 -5.18 -37.32 13.63
C GLY A 846 -6.06 -36.59 12.62
N GLY A 847 -6.49 -35.37 12.92
CA GLY A 847 -7.27 -34.53 12.00
C GLY A 847 -6.44 -34.07 10.80
N GLY A 848 -7.08 -33.83 9.65
CA GLY A 848 -6.42 -33.22 8.48
C GLY A 848 -6.50 -31.69 8.50
N SER A 849 -5.53 -30.99 7.94
CA SER A 849 -5.60 -29.54 7.72
C SER A 849 -5.73 -29.22 6.23
N PHE A 850 -6.64 -28.32 5.88
CA PHE A 850 -7.04 -28.02 4.51
C PHE A 850 -7.29 -26.53 4.33
N GLY A 851 -6.56 -25.89 3.40
CA GLY A 851 -6.83 -24.50 3.03
C GLY A 851 -8.21 -24.40 2.38
N LEU A 852 -8.42 -25.17 1.32
CA LEU A 852 -9.69 -25.31 0.61
C LEU A 852 -10.07 -26.79 0.46
N PHE A 853 -11.23 -27.18 0.99
CA PHE A 853 -11.77 -28.54 0.86
C PHE A 853 -13.04 -28.52 0.00
N VAL A 854 -12.99 -29.17 -1.16
CA VAL A 854 -14.01 -29.06 -2.22
C VAL A 854 -14.69 -30.40 -2.48
N VAL A 855 -16.02 -30.45 -2.29
CA VAL A 855 -16.83 -31.66 -2.42
C VAL A 855 -17.92 -31.45 -3.45
N ASN A 856 -18.11 -32.42 -4.36
CA ASN A 856 -19.15 -32.40 -5.40
C ASN A 856 -19.28 -31.05 -6.15
N SER A 857 -18.18 -30.33 -6.38
CA SER A 857 -18.20 -28.99 -7.00
C SER A 857 -17.34 -28.97 -8.27
N ASN A 858 -17.92 -28.61 -9.40
CA ASN A 858 -17.36 -28.75 -10.74
C ASN A 858 -17.12 -27.41 -11.43
N GLY A 859 -17.76 -26.33 -10.98
CA GLY A 859 -17.61 -24.98 -11.55
C GLY A 859 -16.97 -23.95 -10.60
N LEU A 860 -16.41 -24.37 -9.46
CA LEU A 860 -15.72 -23.47 -8.52
C LEU A 860 -14.48 -22.83 -9.19
N VAL A 861 -14.38 -21.51 -9.11
CA VAL A 861 -13.31 -20.71 -9.74
C VAL A 861 -12.36 -20.14 -8.68
N LEU A 862 -11.04 -20.21 -8.95
CA LEU A 862 -9.98 -19.61 -8.14
C LEU A 862 -9.16 -18.63 -8.98
N LEU A 863 -9.06 -17.37 -8.54
CA LEU A 863 -8.28 -16.31 -9.20
C LEU A 863 -7.40 -15.58 -8.17
N ALA A 864 -6.10 -15.45 -8.40
CA ALA A 864 -5.22 -14.60 -7.56
C ALA A 864 -5.24 -14.89 -6.04
N ASN A 865 -5.57 -16.12 -5.60
CA ASN A 865 -5.59 -16.46 -4.18
C ASN A 865 -4.22 -16.96 -3.70
N SER A 866 -3.90 -16.70 -2.43
CA SER A 866 -2.89 -17.43 -1.66
C SER A 866 -3.61 -18.43 -0.76
N ILE A 867 -3.32 -19.73 -0.91
CA ILE A 867 -3.99 -20.81 -0.16
C ILE A 867 -2.94 -21.63 0.56
N SER A 868 -3.03 -21.65 1.90
CA SER A 868 -2.15 -22.38 2.80
C SER A 868 -2.92 -23.39 3.67
N SER A 869 -2.21 -24.45 4.06
CA SER A 869 -2.68 -25.41 5.06
C SER A 869 -1.62 -25.66 6.10
N GLY A 870 -2.02 -25.75 7.36
CA GLY A 870 -1.17 -26.10 8.48
C GLY A 870 -0.86 -27.58 8.53
N ASN A 871 -0.19 -28.01 9.59
CA ASN A 871 0.22 -29.40 9.73
C ASN A 871 -0.98 -30.32 10.04
N GLY A 872 -0.94 -31.53 9.47
CA GLY A 872 -1.85 -32.60 9.83
C GLY A 872 -1.58 -33.11 11.25
N GLY A 873 -2.63 -33.48 11.98
CA GLY A 873 -2.51 -34.00 13.34
C GLY A 873 -1.81 -35.36 13.37
N ALA A 874 -0.90 -35.59 14.33
CA ALA A 874 -0.29 -36.91 14.51
C ALA A 874 -1.35 -37.95 14.91
N GLY A 875 -1.21 -39.20 14.47
CA GLY A 875 -2.07 -40.31 14.89
C GLY A 875 -1.83 -40.70 16.35
N GLY A 876 -2.88 -41.12 17.06
CA GLY A 876 -2.77 -41.60 18.44
C GLY A 876 -2.05 -42.94 18.50
N GLY A 877 -1.14 -43.13 19.47
CA GLY A 877 -0.50 -44.42 19.72
C GLY A 877 -1.49 -45.49 20.19
N GLY A 878 -1.26 -46.76 19.84
CA GLY A 878 -2.04 -47.90 20.29
C GLY A 878 -1.74 -48.28 21.74
N GLY A 879 -2.76 -48.74 22.47
CA GLY A 879 -2.63 -49.17 23.87
C GLY A 879 -1.88 -50.49 24.02
N THR A 880 -1.29 -50.73 25.20
CA THR A 880 -0.56 -51.97 25.48
C THR A 880 -1.49 -53.13 25.78
N GLY A 881 -1.17 -54.32 25.27
CA GLY A 881 -1.85 -55.56 25.61
C GLY A 881 -1.46 -56.05 27.01
N ALA A 882 -2.45 -56.40 27.83
CA ALA A 882 -2.23 -56.68 29.24
C ALA A 882 -1.77 -58.12 29.52
N GLY A 883 -1.11 -58.33 30.66
CA GLY A 883 -0.66 -59.65 31.09
C GLY A 883 -1.79 -60.65 31.30
N GLY A 884 -1.53 -61.92 31.04
CA GLY A 884 -2.43 -63.00 31.45
C GLY A 884 -2.32 -63.29 32.94
N GLY A 885 -3.40 -63.83 33.51
CA GLY A 885 -3.46 -64.25 34.90
C GLY A 885 -2.56 -65.46 35.18
N THR A 886 -2.08 -65.56 36.42
CA THR A 886 -1.25 -66.69 36.83
C THR A 886 -2.07 -67.98 36.91
N GLY A 887 -1.49 -69.10 36.48
CA GLY A 887 -2.09 -70.41 36.68
C GLY A 887 -2.05 -70.82 38.16
N GLY A 888 -3.15 -71.40 38.64
CA GLY A 888 -3.28 -71.86 40.01
C GLY A 888 -2.37 -73.05 40.29
N ASN A 889 -1.86 -73.15 41.52
CA ASN A 889 -1.10 -74.32 41.96
C ASN A 889 -2.00 -75.55 42.07
N GLY A 890 -1.46 -76.74 41.77
CA GLY A 890 -2.14 -77.99 42.10
C GLY A 890 -2.14 -78.22 43.62
N GLY A 891 -3.14 -78.94 44.11
CA GLY A 891 -3.19 -79.42 45.47
C GLY A 891 -2.19 -80.56 45.69
N ALA A 892 -1.75 -80.73 46.93
CA ALA A 892 -0.92 -81.86 47.32
C ALA A 892 -1.75 -83.16 47.28
N GLY A 893 -1.16 -84.26 46.82
CA GLY A 893 -1.67 -85.59 47.13
C GLY A 893 -1.38 -85.93 48.58
N ASN A 894 -2.15 -86.84 49.18
CA ASN A 894 -1.94 -87.21 50.56
C ASN A 894 -0.78 -88.21 50.68
N THR A 895 0.14 -87.97 51.62
CA THR A 895 1.35 -88.79 51.83
C THR A 895 1.39 -89.44 53.22
N SER A 896 0.25 -89.52 53.91
CA SER A 896 0.15 -90.28 55.15
C SER A 896 0.46 -91.76 54.87
N GLU A 897 1.31 -92.33 55.72
CA GLU A 897 1.45 -93.80 55.86
C GLU A 897 1.92 -94.49 54.56
N SER A 898 2.86 -93.80 53.87
CA SER A 898 3.58 -94.25 52.67
C SER A 898 4.37 -95.56 52.79
N ASP A 899 4.56 -96.03 54.02
CA ASP A 899 5.22 -97.29 54.32
C ASP A 899 4.26 -98.49 54.22
N GLU A 900 2.97 -98.23 53.97
CA GLU A 900 1.87 -99.21 53.94
C GLU A 900 0.94 -99.00 52.71
N ILE A 901 0.39 -97.80 52.55
CA ILE A 901 -0.50 -97.43 51.44
C ILE A 901 0.19 -96.49 50.44
N GLY A 902 -0.16 -96.59 49.15
CA GLY A 902 0.46 -95.74 48.13
C GLY A 902 0.14 -94.26 48.35
N VAL A 903 1.09 -93.36 48.08
CA VAL A 903 0.83 -91.92 48.23
C VAL A 903 -0.04 -91.40 47.09
N GLY A 904 -0.84 -90.38 47.38
CA GLY A 904 -1.53 -89.63 46.35
C GLY A 904 -0.56 -88.81 45.52
N GLY A 905 -0.69 -88.84 44.20
CA GLY A 905 0.07 -87.96 43.31
C GLY A 905 -0.33 -86.51 43.51
N ASN A 906 0.62 -85.58 43.39
CA ASN A 906 0.33 -84.14 43.42
C ASN A 906 -0.46 -83.72 42.16
N GLY A 907 -1.37 -82.77 42.31
CA GLY A 907 -2.02 -82.12 41.18
C GLY A 907 -1.04 -81.26 40.39
N GLY A 908 -1.18 -81.23 39.07
CA GLY A 908 -0.40 -80.36 38.21
C GLY A 908 -0.78 -78.89 38.39
N LYS A 909 0.19 -77.98 38.30
CA LYS A 909 -0.07 -76.54 38.24
C LYS A 909 -0.80 -76.19 36.94
N GLY A 910 -1.79 -75.30 36.98
CA GLY A 910 -2.41 -74.74 35.78
C GLY A 910 -1.46 -73.83 35.00
N GLY A 911 -1.68 -73.69 33.70
CA GLY A 911 -0.92 -72.78 32.85
C GLY A 911 -1.26 -71.32 33.15
N ASN A 912 -0.29 -70.42 32.99
CA ASN A 912 -0.55 -68.98 32.97
C ASN A 912 -1.34 -68.61 31.72
N GLY A 913 -2.18 -67.57 31.80
CA GLY A 913 -2.74 -66.93 30.62
C GLY A 913 -1.66 -66.22 29.80
N GLY A 914 -1.89 -66.12 28.49
CA GLY A 914 -1.04 -65.32 27.60
C GLY A 914 -1.30 -63.82 27.76
N GLN A 915 -0.29 -63.01 27.46
CA GLN A 915 -0.45 -61.57 27.33
C GLN A 915 -1.32 -61.25 26.09
N GLY A 916 -2.18 -60.23 26.16
CA GLY A 916 -2.89 -59.70 25.01
C GLY A 916 -1.95 -59.01 24.01
N GLY A 917 -2.38 -58.89 22.75
CA GLY A 917 -1.67 -58.14 21.72
C GLY A 917 -1.84 -56.63 21.89
N GLY A 918 -0.88 -55.85 21.44
CA GLY A 918 -0.96 -54.38 21.42
C GLY A 918 -1.94 -53.87 20.37
N GLY A 919 -2.55 -52.72 20.66
CA GLY A 919 -3.38 -51.99 19.71
C GLY A 919 -2.55 -51.39 18.57
N GLY A 920 -3.16 -51.20 17.40
CA GLY A 920 -2.53 -50.44 16.32
C GLY A 920 -2.52 -48.94 16.63
N GLY A 921 -1.52 -48.21 16.17
CA GLY A 921 -1.56 -46.75 16.19
C GLY A 921 -2.48 -46.20 15.08
N GLY A 922 -3.11 -45.05 15.30
CA GLY A 922 -3.95 -44.37 14.31
C GLY A 922 -3.14 -43.76 13.16
N ALA A 923 -3.79 -43.54 12.02
CA ALA A 923 -3.18 -42.82 10.91
C ALA A 923 -2.91 -41.36 11.25
N GLY A 924 -1.84 -40.80 10.68
CA GLY A 924 -1.60 -39.36 10.69
C GLY A 924 -2.55 -38.61 9.75
N GLY A 925 -2.93 -37.39 10.14
CA GLY A 925 -3.76 -36.50 9.35
C GLY A 925 -3.01 -35.92 8.14
N PRO A 926 -3.70 -35.67 7.01
CA PRO A 926 -3.09 -35.04 5.85
C PRO A 926 -2.98 -33.51 5.97
N SER A 927 -2.26 -32.88 5.06
CA SER A 927 -2.11 -31.42 4.93
C SER A 927 -2.14 -30.99 3.46
N TRP A 928 -3.21 -30.33 3.00
CA TRP A 928 -3.38 -29.97 1.59
C TRP A 928 -3.87 -28.53 1.41
N ALA A 929 -3.23 -27.78 0.51
CA ALA A 929 -3.69 -26.43 0.17
C ALA A 929 -5.09 -26.50 -0.47
N VAL A 930 -5.27 -27.37 -1.47
CA VAL A 930 -6.57 -27.70 -2.07
C VAL A 930 -6.78 -29.21 -2.09
N TYR A 931 -7.91 -29.67 -1.56
CA TYR A 931 -8.29 -31.08 -1.54
C TYR A 931 -9.68 -31.29 -2.17
N ARG A 932 -9.79 -32.16 -3.17
CA ARG A 932 -11.01 -32.36 -3.96
C ARG A 932 -11.62 -33.75 -3.79
N VAL A 933 -12.96 -33.82 -3.79
CA VAL A 933 -13.74 -35.07 -3.67
C VAL A 933 -14.93 -35.03 -4.63
N ASN A 934 -14.98 -35.95 -5.61
CA ASN A 934 -16.02 -36.02 -6.63
C ASN A 934 -16.26 -34.68 -7.36
N SER A 935 -15.19 -33.93 -7.56
CA SER A 935 -15.17 -32.54 -8.05
C SER A 935 -14.27 -32.47 -9.28
N ALA A 936 -14.60 -31.59 -10.23
CA ALA A 936 -13.76 -31.35 -11.40
C ALA A 936 -12.41 -30.71 -11.02
N SER A 937 -11.50 -30.65 -12.00
CA SER A 937 -10.22 -29.98 -11.83
C SER A 937 -10.40 -28.46 -11.70
N VAL A 938 -10.30 -27.95 -10.48
CA VAL A 938 -10.17 -26.51 -10.21
C VAL A 938 -8.86 -25.98 -10.79
N SER A 939 -8.90 -24.82 -11.46
CA SER A 939 -7.70 -24.16 -11.99
C SER A 939 -6.79 -23.69 -10.85
N THR A 940 -5.48 -23.91 -11.00
CA THR A 940 -4.44 -23.37 -10.10
C THR A 940 -3.66 -22.22 -10.73
N ALA A 941 -3.91 -21.90 -12.00
CA ALA A 941 -3.21 -20.80 -12.69
C ALA A 941 -3.46 -19.48 -11.95
N GLY A 942 -2.39 -18.71 -11.71
CA GLY A 942 -2.46 -17.45 -10.95
C GLY A 942 -2.80 -17.60 -9.47
N ASN A 943 -2.71 -18.79 -8.87
CA ASN A 943 -2.92 -18.98 -7.43
C ASN A 943 -1.65 -19.55 -6.77
N SER A 944 -1.30 -19.05 -5.57
CA SER A 944 -0.18 -19.56 -4.77
C SER A 944 -0.68 -20.63 -3.81
N LEU A 945 -0.03 -21.80 -3.79
CA LEU A 945 -0.43 -22.95 -2.97
C LEU A 945 0.71 -23.40 -2.06
N THR A 946 0.47 -23.44 -0.75
CA THR A 946 1.44 -23.93 0.24
C THR A 946 0.80 -24.97 1.17
N ASN A 947 1.58 -25.97 1.58
CA ASN A 947 1.10 -27.02 2.47
C ASN A 947 2.07 -27.26 3.63
N GLY A 948 1.49 -27.55 4.79
CA GLY A 948 2.21 -27.99 5.97
C GLY A 948 2.70 -29.43 5.83
N ALA A 949 3.32 -29.89 6.91
CA ALA A 949 3.75 -31.27 7.03
C ALA A 949 2.56 -32.20 7.30
N PRO A 950 2.59 -33.44 6.76
CA PRO A 950 1.62 -34.46 7.14
C PRO A 950 1.85 -34.89 8.59
N GLY A 951 0.77 -35.27 9.28
CA GLY A 951 0.86 -35.83 10.61
C GLY A 951 1.55 -37.19 10.59
N ASN A 952 2.44 -37.45 11.56
CA ASN A 952 3.05 -38.77 11.73
C ASN A 952 2.01 -39.82 12.16
N GLY A 953 2.16 -41.06 11.70
CA GLY A 953 1.35 -42.18 12.20
C GLY A 953 1.64 -42.49 13.67
N GLY A 954 0.61 -42.84 14.43
CA GLY A 954 0.75 -43.20 15.84
C GLY A 954 1.52 -44.50 16.02
N SER A 955 2.32 -44.60 17.10
CA SER A 955 3.08 -45.82 17.41
C SER A 955 2.17 -47.01 17.72
N GLY A 956 2.58 -48.21 17.30
CA GLY A 956 1.91 -49.45 17.72
C GLY A 956 2.11 -49.74 19.21
N GLY A 957 1.08 -50.27 19.87
CA GLY A 957 1.13 -50.69 21.26
C GLY A 957 1.96 -51.96 21.47
N SER A 958 2.50 -52.14 22.67
CA SER A 958 3.27 -53.35 23.04
C SER A 958 2.38 -54.46 23.60
N PRO A 959 2.63 -55.75 23.32
CA PRO A 959 3.57 -56.25 22.32
C PRO A 959 2.99 -56.05 20.91
N ASN A 960 3.79 -56.26 19.86
CA ASN A 960 3.40 -56.56 18.47
C ASN A 960 2.31 -55.71 17.74
N GLY A 961 1.83 -54.59 18.28
CA GLY A 961 0.97 -53.65 17.58
C GLY A 961 1.73 -52.90 16.48
N GLN A 962 1.07 -52.59 15.36
CA GLN A 962 1.67 -51.88 14.24
C GLN A 962 1.46 -50.37 14.34
N THR A 963 2.47 -49.60 13.95
CA THR A 963 2.40 -48.14 13.77
C THR A 963 1.45 -47.80 12.63
N GLY A 964 0.66 -46.72 12.77
CA GLY A 964 -0.17 -46.20 11.69
C GLY A 964 0.66 -45.57 10.56
N SER A 965 0.07 -45.33 9.40
CA SER A 965 0.78 -44.58 8.34
C SER A 965 0.82 -43.08 8.65
N THR A 966 1.91 -42.42 8.24
CA THR A 966 1.99 -40.96 8.14
C THR A 966 0.98 -40.47 7.09
N GLY A 967 0.39 -39.30 7.32
CA GLY A 967 -0.53 -38.67 6.38
C GLY A 967 0.12 -38.29 5.04
N THR A 968 -0.69 -37.76 4.12
CA THR A 968 -0.21 -37.22 2.84
C THR A 968 -0.23 -35.70 2.84
N SER A 969 0.58 -35.08 2.00
CA SER A 969 0.60 -33.62 1.85
C SER A 969 0.93 -33.16 0.44
N GLY A 970 0.43 -31.99 0.05
CA GLY A 970 0.76 -31.35 -1.23
C GLY A 970 -0.12 -30.13 -1.57
N GLY A 971 0.14 -29.52 -2.72
CA GLY A 971 -0.62 -28.36 -3.20
C GLY A 971 -2.05 -28.71 -3.63
N THR A 972 -2.22 -29.74 -4.48
CA THR A 972 -3.55 -30.19 -4.95
C THR A 972 -3.71 -31.70 -4.92
N PHE A 973 -4.85 -32.17 -4.42
CA PHE A 973 -5.35 -33.54 -4.55
C PHE A 973 -6.60 -33.58 -5.42
#